data_AF-A0A1C5KZX2-F1
#
_entry.id   AF-A0A1C5KZX2-F1
#
_cell.length_a   1.000
_cell.length_b   1.000
_cell.length_c   1.000
_cell.angle_alpha   90.00
_cell.angle_beta   90.00
_cell.angle_gamma   90.00
#
_symmetry.space_group_name_H-M   'P 1'
#
loop_
_entity.id
_entity.type
_entity.pdbx_description
1 polymer ?
#
loop_
_entity_poly.entity_id
_entity_poly.type
_entity_poly.pdbx_seq_one_letter_code
_entity_poly.pdbx_strand_id
1 'polypeptide(L)'
;MRKVITKTCALIMTVSMLFGMIFMSDSATTYSMAATKTVETPESSKNALTKYKKISEINNNTILGTDFTYYQQCLTWGKQYKDYMSQSVDNLFTYVKSQGINTISVKAAVNPTGDNAYLSLDNAIKTLKKAKAAGLQTNLVLLYSDEMTYAGTQKLPEGWTVKNAVDKAKDYTKEVVEELTKENAIPTIITIGNEVDWNFLGITEEGGWNGWVAMGDISAYLKDNGIKNAVSIAAPKEASAIKEIIDGKLKWTKADYDYIGVNLYPDDNTNTYVKELRDAVEECSEKKQLIVSSVKYARVNEEDTVNVYTQAENIYNLLSATIDKNNAGGIIYDDAVYTGSWNSLVDDDGDAQISLAIFAYAQGKQTDTSRDPYKYGDDTGLKSQKVTIRKVSKMTDSTIRGMDISSYIALKNAGVKYYDNNGKEESLLKVLSDNGVNYIRIRIWNDPYNENGETYGGGASDVENGLKIAKEAAKYNMKLLLCFHYSDFWAEPSVQNLPKAWKKDADNPQKLRLNVYNYTKETIKKFKEIGADIGMVQIGNEISRGMMGVMQSKNSSIWEEKSKVELIDSYINAGSKAVRECAPEALIALHLDTLYTGTYKKVMDVWERDDVDYDVLGASSYAFWAGDNMVNSLKKAGEYVASRGKLFTVLETSWLNSTEDADGTSNMISSTKVKKYKVGPQGQVDVLTDMYDAILSNDNGLGIFYWEGAWIPVKAGWTNWKYNKEMADKYGTGWASKGAVGYFPNWKLYYNNQPAWGGDSWDNQTLFDTKGYSLDSLRFYKDAILSKDKQQIAIIEMTSPNGEVIGYRYVKVSVGKTINYTLPTIAGYKADRDKMQIRGEKEGIKRVQVTYRILPKKQNICLKKSAYKLPYASNYNFKKQVIANGKLTFKSSNSKVIYINKRTGKMTIKKPGKVTITISADSTASYEAATKRVVVYAVPKKQTLQKVRKSGKTVRLNVKKDTKATGYQVITSTNKKFTRNKKSAVSKKNRNLNITLRQKSKGTYYVKARSYIKIGKKYYYGPWSKVKKVTLR
;
A
#
# COMPACT_ATOMS: atom_id res chain seq x y z
N MET A 1 16.82 0.67 -42.95
CA MET A 1 16.99 1.89 -42.13
C MET A 1 16.39 1.67 -40.74
N ARG A 2 17.21 1.28 -39.78
CA ARG A 2 16.98 1.39 -38.33
C ARG A 2 18.06 2.34 -37.80
N LYS A 3 17.79 3.15 -36.77
CA LYS A 3 18.82 3.93 -36.07
C LYS A 3 18.64 3.83 -34.56
N VAL A 4 19.77 3.93 -33.85
CA VAL A 4 19.95 3.90 -32.40
C VAL A 4 19.86 2.51 -31.74
N ILE A 5 20.95 1.75 -31.91
CA ILE A 5 21.49 0.78 -30.93
C ILE A 5 22.94 1.24 -30.66
N THR A 6 23.50 0.83 -29.52
CA THR A 6 24.91 0.98 -29.09
C THR A 6 25.30 2.31 -28.41
N LYS A 7 25.26 2.29 -27.07
CA LYS A 7 26.45 2.56 -26.25
C LYS A 7 26.59 1.43 -25.21
N THR A 8 27.81 1.18 -24.76
CA THR A 8 28.30 -0.15 -24.40
C THR A 8 28.73 -0.24 -22.93
N CYS A 9 28.86 -1.47 -22.44
CA CYS A 9 29.32 -1.89 -21.11
C CYS A 9 30.72 -1.39 -20.67
N ALA A 10 31.01 -1.66 -19.39
CA ALA A 10 32.31 -1.72 -18.67
C ALA A 10 32.65 -0.54 -17.73
N LEU A 11 33.37 -0.88 -16.63
CA LEU A 11 33.74 -0.10 -15.43
C LEU A 11 32.57 0.31 -14.51
N ILE A 12 32.50 0.07 -13.18
CA ILE A 12 33.22 -0.75 -12.16
C ILE A 12 32.13 -1.17 -11.12
N MET A 13 32.03 -2.34 -10.48
CA MET A 13 32.85 -3.55 -10.31
C MET A 13 33.91 -3.59 -9.17
N THR A 14 33.54 -3.21 -7.94
CA THR A 14 34.23 -3.62 -6.68
C THR A 14 33.27 -3.60 -5.48
N VAL A 15 33.60 -4.34 -4.41
CA VAL A 15 32.85 -4.50 -3.14
C VAL A 15 31.52 -5.27 -3.23
N SER A 16 31.61 -6.57 -3.51
CA SER A 16 30.59 -7.59 -3.15
C SER A 16 31.20 -9.01 -3.05
N MET A 17 32.45 -9.09 -2.58
CA MET A 17 33.15 -10.34 -2.28
C MET A 17 34.07 -10.12 -1.08
N LEU A 18 33.55 -10.39 0.12
CA LEU A 18 34.20 -10.96 1.31
C LEU A 18 33.20 -10.83 2.47
N PHE A 19 32.46 -11.90 2.77
CA PHE A 19 31.87 -12.26 4.07
C PHE A 19 31.06 -13.55 3.82
N GLY A 20 31.78 -14.65 3.70
CA GLY A 20 31.24 -15.89 3.16
C GLY A 20 32.18 -17.08 3.24
N MET A 21 32.85 -17.25 4.38
CA MET A 21 33.43 -18.51 4.89
C MET A 21 33.99 -18.29 6.30
N ILE A 22 34.13 -19.38 7.08
CA ILE A 22 34.63 -19.46 8.47
C ILE A 22 33.71 -18.71 9.49
N PHE A 23 32.82 -19.33 10.26
CA PHE A 23 32.96 -20.54 11.07
C PHE A 23 31.67 -21.38 11.09
N MET A 24 31.81 -22.70 10.91
CA MET A 24 30.87 -23.69 11.42
C MET A 24 31.56 -24.41 12.58
N SER A 25 30.94 -24.39 13.76
CA SER A 25 31.26 -25.32 14.86
C SER A 25 30.03 -25.47 15.73
N ASP A 26 29.54 -26.70 15.87
CA ASP A 26 28.38 -27.02 16.70
C ASP A 26 28.61 -26.72 18.18
N SER A 27 27.59 -26.18 18.85
CA SER A 27 27.14 -26.68 20.16
C SER A 27 25.77 -26.09 20.49
N ALA A 28 24.71 -26.75 20.03
CA ALA A 28 23.37 -26.51 20.57
C ALA A 28 23.26 -27.15 21.95
N THR A 29 23.06 -26.34 22.99
CA THR A 29 22.59 -26.80 24.31
C THR A 29 21.32 -26.06 24.72
N THR A 30 20.53 -26.73 25.55
CA THR A 30 19.10 -26.41 25.78
C THR A 30 18.91 -25.24 26.73
N TYR A 31 18.20 -24.20 26.27
CA TYR A 31 17.77 -23.09 27.13
C TYR A 31 16.75 -23.54 28.17
N SER A 32 17.18 -23.54 29.43
CA SER A 32 16.32 -23.70 30.61
C SER A 32 15.95 -22.32 31.14
N MET A 33 14.65 -22.04 31.33
CA MET A 33 14.22 -20.79 31.95
C MET A 33 14.63 -20.77 33.43
N ALA A 34 15.57 -19.89 33.78
CA ALA A 34 15.83 -19.49 35.17
C ALA A 34 15.69 -17.98 35.26
N ALA A 35 14.79 -17.50 36.13
CA ALA A 35 14.57 -16.08 36.31
C ALA A 35 15.53 -15.52 37.37
N THR A 36 16.52 -14.72 36.94
CA THR A 36 17.31 -13.83 37.80
C THR A 36 17.43 -12.44 37.18
N LYS A 37 17.79 -11.48 38.04
CA LYS A 37 17.73 -10.02 37.90
C LYS A 37 17.81 -9.45 36.47
N THR A 38 16.64 -9.21 35.87
CA THR A 38 16.53 -8.36 34.68
C THR A 38 17.07 -6.95 34.95
N VAL A 39 18.15 -6.57 34.27
CA VAL A 39 18.45 -5.16 34.00
C VAL A 39 17.27 -4.61 33.21
N GLU A 40 16.50 -3.68 33.79
CA GLU A 40 15.38 -3.05 33.09
C GLU A 40 15.90 -2.34 31.83
N THR A 41 15.57 -2.86 30.66
CA THR A 41 15.86 -2.19 29.39
C THR A 41 15.03 -0.91 29.32
N PRO A 42 15.66 0.29 29.37
CA PRO A 42 14.92 1.53 29.45
C PRO A 42 14.18 1.82 28.15
N GLU A 43 12.99 2.41 28.25
CA GLU A 43 12.10 2.66 27.10
C GLU A 43 12.72 3.56 26.02
N SER A 44 13.69 4.39 26.43
CA SER A 44 14.54 5.22 25.55
C SER A 44 16.00 5.23 26.02
N SER A 45 16.92 5.02 25.08
CA SER A 45 18.38 5.16 25.26
C SER A 45 18.82 6.49 25.91
N LYS A 46 18.11 7.59 25.63
CA LYS A 46 18.39 8.94 26.16
C LYS A 46 18.43 9.02 27.70
N ASN A 47 17.58 8.27 28.39
CA ASN A 47 17.50 8.30 29.85
C ASN A 47 18.26 7.14 30.52
N ALA A 48 18.74 6.17 29.75
CA ALA A 48 19.27 4.90 30.23
C ALA A 48 20.39 5.01 31.27
N LEU A 49 21.33 5.94 31.05
CA LEU A 49 22.52 6.09 31.89
C LEU A 49 22.31 7.07 33.06
N THR A 50 21.16 7.73 33.15
CA THR A 50 20.88 8.70 34.24
C THR A 50 20.84 8.09 35.63
N LYS A 51 20.76 6.74 35.74
CA LYS A 51 20.91 6.00 37.01
C LYS A 51 22.31 6.07 37.61
N TYR A 52 23.35 6.28 36.78
CA TYR A 52 24.75 6.30 37.22
C TYR A 52 25.10 7.63 37.86
N LYS A 53 25.74 7.58 39.03
CA LYS A 53 26.15 8.77 39.79
C LYS A 53 27.57 9.18 39.38
N LYS A 54 27.94 10.43 39.68
CA LYS A 54 29.34 10.84 39.63
C LYS A 54 30.15 9.98 40.62
N ILE A 55 31.26 9.40 40.16
CA ILE A 55 32.33 8.89 41.02
C ILE A 55 33.13 10.11 41.49
N SER A 56 33.10 10.39 42.80
CA SER A 56 33.51 11.69 43.38
C SER A 56 34.97 12.03 43.12
N GLU A 57 35.82 11.01 43.16
CA GLU A 57 37.28 11.06 43.17
C GLU A 57 37.91 11.15 41.77
N ILE A 58 37.12 11.01 40.69
CA ILE A 58 37.62 11.19 39.31
C ILE A 58 38.23 12.59 39.15
N ASN A 59 39.48 12.63 38.72
CA ASN A 59 40.28 13.83 38.57
C ASN A 59 41.19 13.76 37.32
N ASN A 60 42.02 14.78 37.10
CA ASN A 60 42.87 14.89 35.91
C ASN A 60 43.95 13.79 35.77
N ASN A 61 44.24 13.05 36.84
CA ASN A 61 45.18 11.92 36.85
C ASN A 61 44.51 10.56 36.65
N THR A 62 43.17 10.48 36.74
CA THR A 62 42.40 9.26 36.48
C THR A 62 42.47 8.89 35.00
N ILE A 63 42.77 7.63 34.68
CA ILE A 63 42.81 7.16 33.29
C ILE A 63 41.43 6.65 32.87
N LEU A 64 40.74 7.44 32.04
CA LEU A 64 39.51 7.07 31.34
C LEU A 64 39.90 6.72 29.90
N GLY A 65 40.55 5.57 29.76
CA GLY A 65 41.30 5.17 28.58
C GLY A 65 40.56 4.23 27.63
N THR A 66 40.88 4.31 26.34
CA THR A 66 40.41 3.38 25.30
C THR A 66 41.54 3.00 24.34
N ASP A 67 41.62 1.74 23.94
CA ASP A 67 42.59 1.23 22.96
C ASP A 67 42.12 1.50 21.52
N PHE A 68 42.97 2.18 20.76
CA PHE A 68 42.79 2.57 19.37
C PHE A 68 43.78 1.87 18.42
N THR A 69 44.46 0.81 18.85
CA THR A 69 45.45 0.07 18.04
C THR A 69 44.90 -0.36 16.67
N TYR A 70 43.65 -0.82 16.61
CA TYR A 70 42.98 -1.18 15.34
C TYR A 70 42.50 0.01 14.48
N TYR A 71 42.55 1.25 14.97
CA TYR A 71 41.90 2.40 14.31
C TYR A 71 42.39 2.63 12.86
N GLN A 72 43.71 2.60 12.61
CA GLN A 72 44.21 2.76 11.24
C GLN A 72 43.83 1.57 10.34
N GLN A 73 43.77 0.35 10.90
CA GLN A 73 43.37 -0.86 10.18
C GLN A 73 41.88 -0.82 9.78
N CYS A 74 41.00 -0.35 10.66
CA CYS A 74 39.60 -0.11 10.33
C CYS A 74 39.45 0.93 9.21
N LEU A 75 40.24 2.02 9.23
CA LEU A 75 40.24 3.00 8.15
C LEU A 75 40.70 2.41 6.80
N THR A 76 41.73 1.55 6.77
CA THR A 76 42.15 0.90 5.51
C THR A 76 41.13 -0.12 4.99
N TRP A 77 40.32 -0.70 5.87
CA TRP A 77 39.13 -1.48 5.50
C TRP A 77 37.91 -0.63 5.08
N GLY A 78 38.07 0.70 4.99
CA GLY A 78 37.01 1.62 4.56
C GLY A 78 35.91 1.87 5.60
N LYS A 79 36.14 1.51 6.87
CA LYS A 79 35.17 1.70 7.95
C LYS A 79 35.04 3.19 8.30
N GLN A 80 33.81 3.61 8.53
CA GLN A 80 33.46 4.96 8.99
C GLN A 80 32.91 4.87 10.40
N TYR A 81 33.24 5.85 11.24
CA TYR A 81 32.71 5.95 12.59
C TYR A 81 31.56 6.94 12.63
N LYS A 82 30.55 6.66 13.47
CA LYS A 82 29.31 7.42 13.56
C LYS A 82 28.89 7.65 15.02
N ASP A 83 28.01 8.62 15.22
CA ASP A 83 27.38 8.88 16.51
C ASP A 83 26.28 7.86 16.84
N TYR A 84 25.58 8.06 17.96
CA TYR A 84 24.48 7.21 18.38
C TYR A 84 23.30 7.19 17.39
N MET A 85 23.09 8.28 16.65
CA MET A 85 22.05 8.46 15.63
C MET A 85 22.50 7.97 14.23
N SER A 86 23.58 7.19 14.16
CA SER A 86 24.18 6.69 12.92
C SER A 86 24.66 7.76 11.92
N GLN A 87 24.94 8.98 12.39
CA GLN A 87 25.50 10.06 11.58
C GLN A 87 27.03 10.04 11.64
N SER A 88 27.71 10.14 10.50
CA SER A 88 29.17 10.11 10.42
C SER A 88 29.83 11.18 11.28
N VAL A 89 30.85 10.82 12.08
CA VAL A 89 31.61 11.80 12.88
C VAL A 89 32.85 12.27 12.14
N ASP A 90 32.97 13.59 11.93
CA ASP A 90 34.12 14.20 11.25
C ASP A 90 35.47 13.94 11.95
N ASN A 91 35.45 13.83 13.28
CA ASN A 91 36.63 13.55 14.09
C ASN A 91 36.30 12.65 15.29
N LEU A 92 36.61 11.36 15.16
CA LEU A 92 36.40 10.35 16.20
C LEU A 92 37.07 10.72 17.55
N PHE A 93 38.25 11.32 17.54
CA PHE A 93 38.97 11.67 18.78
C PHE A 93 38.25 12.78 19.54
N THR A 94 37.75 13.79 18.84
CA THR A 94 36.90 14.84 19.44
C THR A 94 35.57 14.26 19.94
N TYR A 95 35.01 13.27 19.23
CA TYR A 95 33.78 12.59 19.63
C TYR A 95 33.96 11.74 20.90
N VAL A 96 34.94 10.82 20.97
CA VAL A 96 35.15 10.02 22.19
C VAL A 96 35.53 10.89 23.39
N LYS A 97 36.23 12.01 23.15
CA LYS A 97 36.50 13.02 24.18
C LYS A 97 35.23 13.67 24.72
N SER A 98 34.23 13.94 23.88
CA SER A 98 32.94 14.46 24.36
C SER A 98 32.15 13.40 25.14
N GLN A 99 32.37 12.10 24.86
CA GLN A 99 31.87 10.98 25.67
C GLN A 99 32.67 10.71 26.95
N GLY A 100 33.63 11.58 27.29
CA GLY A 100 34.33 11.56 28.57
C GLY A 100 35.65 10.78 28.59
N ILE A 101 36.06 10.16 27.47
CA ILE A 101 37.41 9.60 27.32
C ILE A 101 38.45 10.71 27.47
N ASN A 102 39.51 10.46 28.24
CA ASN A 102 40.62 11.40 28.40
C ASN A 102 41.96 10.87 27.89
N THR A 103 42.10 9.54 27.72
CA THR A 103 43.35 8.88 27.30
C THR A 103 43.11 7.95 26.11
N ILE A 104 43.97 8.01 25.11
CA ILE A 104 44.00 7.06 23.99
C ILE A 104 45.23 6.17 24.13
N SER A 105 45.03 4.86 24.17
CA SER A 105 46.10 3.87 24.16
C SER A 105 46.30 3.31 22.76
N VAL A 106 47.54 2.98 22.41
CA VAL A 106 47.90 2.16 21.24
C VAL A 106 49.04 1.21 21.60
N LYS A 107 49.13 0.06 20.93
CA LYS A 107 50.19 -0.93 21.09
C LYS A 107 51.14 -0.89 19.89
N ALA A 108 52.44 -1.06 20.13
CA ALA A 108 53.45 -1.20 19.10
C ALA A 108 54.33 -2.45 19.31
N ALA A 109 54.51 -3.20 18.23
CA ALA A 109 55.44 -4.31 18.11
C ALA A 109 56.79 -3.85 17.53
N VAL A 110 57.80 -4.73 17.57
CA VAL A 110 59.15 -4.45 17.07
C VAL A 110 59.19 -4.58 15.54
N ASN A 111 58.95 -5.76 14.99
CA ASN A 111 58.89 -6.02 13.54
C ASN A 111 57.55 -6.65 13.10
N PRO A 112 56.39 -5.99 13.32
CA PRO A 112 55.09 -6.56 12.98
C PRO A 112 54.91 -6.76 11.47
N THR A 113 54.59 -8.00 11.08
CA THR A 113 54.31 -8.40 9.69
C THR A 113 53.02 -9.19 9.57
N GLY A 114 52.52 -9.38 8.35
CA GLY A 114 51.29 -10.13 8.08
C GLY A 114 50.08 -9.57 8.85
N ASP A 115 49.34 -10.45 9.51
CA ASP A 115 48.15 -10.09 10.30
C ASP A 115 48.47 -9.20 11.52
N ASN A 116 49.75 -9.10 11.94
CA ASN A 116 50.18 -8.21 13.02
C ASN A 116 50.53 -6.79 12.55
N ALA A 117 50.55 -6.49 11.24
CA ALA A 117 51.00 -5.20 10.69
C ALA A 117 50.25 -3.95 11.22
N TYR A 118 49.05 -4.13 11.78
CA TYR A 118 48.31 -3.08 12.48
C TYR A 118 49.08 -2.53 13.71
N LEU A 119 49.90 -3.36 14.37
CA LEU A 119 50.79 -3.04 15.50
C LEU A 119 52.06 -2.23 15.13
N SER A 120 52.17 -1.73 13.90
CA SER A 120 53.35 -0.96 13.48
C SER A 120 53.48 0.39 14.19
N LEU A 121 54.72 0.79 14.48
CA LEU A 121 55.02 2.09 15.09
C LEU A 121 54.47 3.27 14.27
N ASP A 122 54.46 3.18 12.93
CA ASP A 122 53.85 4.18 12.04
C ASP A 122 52.33 4.32 12.26
N ASN A 123 51.60 3.21 12.42
CA ASN A 123 50.17 3.26 12.77
C ASN A 123 49.94 3.85 14.17
N ALA A 124 50.81 3.53 15.13
CA ALA A 124 50.78 4.13 16.46
C ALA A 124 51.01 5.65 16.38
N ILE A 125 52.10 6.11 15.73
CA ILE A 125 52.44 7.52 15.50
C ILE A 125 51.27 8.29 14.86
N LYS A 126 50.68 7.76 13.78
CA LYS A 126 49.51 8.36 13.10
C LYS A 126 48.30 8.52 14.02
N THR A 127 48.10 7.60 14.96
CA THR A 127 47.00 7.60 15.92
C THR A 127 47.27 8.57 17.07
N LEU A 128 48.48 8.52 17.64
CA LEU A 128 48.97 9.40 18.69
C LEU A 128 48.91 10.88 18.27
N LYS A 129 49.35 11.22 17.05
CA LYS A 129 49.28 12.59 16.51
C LYS A 129 47.83 13.11 16.42
N LYS A 130 46.88 12.27 16.00
CA LYS A 130 45.44 12.62 15.97
C LYS A 130 44.83 12.79 17.36
N ALA A 131 45.13 11.89 18.30
CA ALA A 131 44.67 11.98 19.69
C ALA A 131 45.21 13.24 20.40
N LYS A 132 46.52 13.51 20.25
CA LYS A 132 47.18 14.72 20.78
C LYS A 132 46.59 16.00 20.19
N ALA A 133 46.25 16.01 18.89
CA ALA A 133 45.59 17.14 18.24
C ALA A 133 44.16 17.40 18.77
N ALA A 134 43.43 16.37 19.22
CA ALA A 134 42.17 16.52 19.95
C ALA A 134 42.35 16.93 21.43
N GLY A 135 43.60 17.05 21.90
CA GLY A 135 43.94 17.34 23.29
C GLY A 135 43.57 16.21 24.25
N LEU A 136 43.73 14.96 23.82
CA LEU A 136 43.67 13.78 24.68
C LEU A 136 45.07 13.47 25.24
N GLN A 137 45.13 12.88 26.43
CA GLN A 137 46.33 12.18 26.87
C GLN A 137 46.54 10.94 25.98
N THR A 138 47.77 10.46 25.93
CA THR A 138 48.15 9.35 25.07
C THR A 138 49.03 8.35 25.80
N ASN A 139 48.77 7.07 25.58
CA ASN A 139 49.57 5.94 26.06
C ASN A 139 50.10 5.14 24.87
N LEU A 140 51.36 4.73 24.92
CA LEU A 140 51.95 3.76 23.99
C LEU A 140 52.40 2.53 24.76
N VAL A 141 51.84 1.37 24.44
CA VAL A 141 52.25 0.07 24.98
C VAL A 141 53.31 -0.54 24.08
N LEU A 142 54.52 -0.75 24.60
CA LEU A 142 55.61 -1.41 23.88
C LEU A 142 55.58 -2.90 24.19
N LEU A 143 55.36 -3.73 23.16
CA LEU A 143 55.16 -5.17 23.32
C LEU A 143 56.48 -5.94 23.50
N TYR A 144 57.61 -5.39 23.02
CA TYR A 144 58.91 -6.07 22.95
C TYR A 144 58.86 -7.45 22.25
N SER A 145 57.95 -7.57 21.29
CA SER A 145 57.72 -8.74 20.44
C SER A 145 57.30 -8.26 19.04
N ASP A 146 57.29 -9.15 18.05
CA ASP A 146 56.77 -8.87 16.70
C ASP A 146 55.24 -9.02 16.61
N GLU A 147 54.61 -9.60 17.64
CA GLU A 147 53.18 -9.89 17.71
C GLU A 147 52.60 -9.56 19.09
N MET A 148 51.28 -9.69 19.25
CA MET A 148 50.61 -9.46 20.54
C MET A 148 51.09 -10.46 21.60
N THR A 149 51.48 -9.99 22.77
CA THR A 149 51.93 -10.81 23.90
C THR A 149 50.86 -10.97 24.97
N TYR A 150 50.84 -12.12 25.64
CA TYR A 150 49.94 -12.43 26.78
C TYR A 150 50.75 -13.08 27.92
N ALA A 151 50.10 -13.36 29.06
CA ALA A 151 50.71 -14.11 30.16
C ALA A 151 51.33 -15.43 29.66
N GLY A 152 52.51 -15.80 30.15
CA GLY A 152 53.25 -16.99 29.76
C GLY A 152 53.73 -17.08 28.30
N THR A 153 53.36 -16.15 27.42
CA THR A 153 53.59 -16.23 25.96
C THR A 153 54.50 -15.12 25.42
N GLN A 154 55.25 -14.45 26.28
CA GLN A 154 56.22 -13.42 25.90
C GLN A 154 57.29 -14.01 24.96
N LYS A 155 57.29 -13.59 23.70
CA LYS A 155 58.13 -14.14 22.63
C LYS A 155 59.06 -13.07 22.08
N LEU A 156 60.33 -13.41 21.91
CA LEU A 156 61.33 -12.49 21.38
C LEU A 156 61.10 -12.15 19.89
N PRO A 157 61.38 -10.90 19.48
CA PRO A 157 61.42 -10.48 18.08
C PRO A 157 62.43 -11.27 17.23
N GLU A 158 62.23 -11.27 15.92
CA GLU A 158 63.19 -11.83 14.98
C GLU A 158 64.59 -11.20 15.15
N GLY A 159 65.62 -12.05 15.22
CA GLY A 159 67.00 -11.63 15.46
C GLY A 159 67.35 -11.27 16.92
N TRP A 160 66.41 -11.37 17.86
CA TRP A 160 66.68 -11.23 19.30
C TRP A 160 66.91 -12.61 19.93
N THR A 161 67.70 -12.65 21.00
CA THR A 161 68.03 -13.87 21.76
C THR A 161 68.02 -13.56 23.26
N VAL A 162 67.80 -14.57 24.11
CA VAL A 162 67.80 -14.38 25.58
C VAL A 162 69.06 -13.65 26.08
N LYS A 163 70.21 -13.86 25.44
CA LYS A 163 71.50 -13.25 25.81
C LYS A 163 71.62 -11.75 25.48
N ASN A 164 70.90 -11.24 24.49
CA ASN A 164 70.97 -9.83 24.07
C ASN A 164 69.62 -9.09 24.18
N ALA A 165 68.57 -9.76 24.64
CA ALA A 165 67.23 -9.21 24.73
C ALA A 165 67.12 -7.95 25.60
N VAL A 166 67.87 -7.89 26.71
CA VAL A 166 67.87 -6.74 27.63
C VAL A 166 68.41 -5.49 26.93
N ASP A 167 69.57 -5.58 26.28
CA ASP A 167 70.16 -4.46 25.56
C ASP A 167 69.31 -4.07 24.34
N LYS A 168 68.82 -5.07 23.59
CA LYS A 168 67.90 -4.87 22.46
C LYS A 168 66.61 -4.16 22.86
N ALA A 169 66.03 -4.49 24.01
CA ALA A 169 64.82 -3.84 24.53
C ALA A 169 65.08 -2.37 24.92
N LYS A 170 66.25 -2.09 25.52
CA LYS A 170 66.68 -0.73 25.85
C LYS A 170 66.93 0.10 24.59
N ASP A 171 67.58 -0.47 23.59
CA ASP A 171 67.86 0.22 22.32
C ASP A 171 66.57 0.46 21.51
N TYR A 172 65.69 -0.54 21.38
CA TYR A 172 64.35 -0.36 20.79
C TYR A 172 63.55 0.74 21.48
N THR A 173 63.59 0.83 22.82
CA THR A 173 62.90 1.91 23.54
C THR A 173 63.45 3.30 23.17
N LYS A 174 64.78 3.44 23.08
CA LYS A 174 65.42 4.71 22.66
C LYS A 174 65.03 5.07 21.23
N GLU A 175 65.17 4.14 20.29
CA GLU A 175 64.81 4.32 18.88
C GLU A 175 63.36 4.77 18.71
N VAL A 176 62.44 4.14 19.46
CA VAL A 176 61.02 4.52 19.49
C VAL A 176 60.82 5.92 20.08
N VAL A 177 61.47 6.27 21.20
CA VAL A 177 61.37 7.61 21.82
C VAL A 177 61.95 8.70 20.92
N GLU A 178 63.06 8.44 20.24
CA GLU A 178 63.68 9.35 19.28
C GLU A 178 62.76 9.59 18.06
N GLU A 179 62.21 8.54 17.47
CA GLU A 179 61.30 8.66 16.33
C GLU A 179 59.97 9.35 16.71
N LEU A 180 59.41 9.02 17.88
CA LEU A 180 58.24 9.71 18.43
C LEU A 180 58.50 11.19 18.70
N THR A 181 59.71 11.55 19.12
CA THR A 181 60.11 12.95 19.35
C THR A 181 60.23 13.69 18.02
N LYS A 182 60.94 13.11 17.04
CA LYS A 182 61.06 13.60 15.67
C LYS A 182 59.70 13.83 15.00
N GLU A 183 58.77 12.90 15.18
CA GLU A 183 57.41 13.00 14.64
C GLU A 183 56.45 13.87 15.47
N ASN A 184 56.89 14.49 16.57
CA ASN A 184 56.06 15.23 17.54
C ASN A 184 54.87 14.38 18.09
N ALA A 185 55.06 13.06 18.11
CA ALA A 185 54.09 12.05 18.50
C ALA A 185 54.30 11.51 19.93
N ILE A 186 55.37 11.95 20.62
CA ILE A 186 55.72 11.52 21.98
C ILE A 186 54.49 11.50 22.91
N PRO A 187 54.18 10.33 23.51
CA PRO A 187 52.96 10.14 24.29
C PRO A 187 53.07 10.72 25.69
N THR A 188 51.94 10.82 26.38
CA THR A 188 51.90 11.22 27.80
C THR A 188 52.44 10.11 28.71
N ILE A 189 52.21 8.86 28.32
CA ILE A 189 52.59 7.65 29.06
C ILE A 189 53.22 6.65 28.08
N ILE A 190 54.28 5.94 28.50
CA ILE A 190 54.75 4.72 27.83
C ILE A 190 54.57 3.54 28.78
N THR A 191 53.84 2.52 28.35
CA THR A 191 53.64 1.26 29.09
C THR A 191 54.66 0.23 28.62
N ILE A 192 55.41 -0.33 29.57
CA ILE A 192 56.46 -1.33 29.36
C ILE A 192 55.82 -2.71 29.41
N GLY A 193 55.84 -3.41 28.27
CA GLY A 193 55.26 -4.74 28.10
C GLY A 193 53.73 -4.70 27.96
N ASN A 194 53.16 -5.86 27.65
CA ASN A 194 51.74 -6.14 27.77
C ASN A 194 51.58 -7.49 28.46
N GLU A 195 50.79 -7.53 29.54
CA GLU A 195 50.47 -8.77 30.27
C GLU A 195 51.70 -9.57 30.74
N VAL A 196 52.71 -8.85 31.22
CA VAL A 196 53.99 -9.43 31.63
C VAL A 196 53.83 -10.22 32.93
N ASP A 197 54.30 -11.46 32.95
CA ASP A 197 54.41 -12.25 34.18
C ASP A 197 55.89 -12.43 34.59
N TRP A 198 56.27 -13.61 35.05
CA TRP A 198 57.65 -13.94 35.40
C TRP A 198 58.59 -14.01 34.19
N ASN A 199 58.11 -14.09 32.94
CA ASN A 199 58.95 -14.38 31.76
C ASN A 199 59.18 -13.22 30.77
N PHE A 200 59.23 -11.96 31.23
CA PHE A 200 59.50 -10.79 30.36
C PHE A 200 60.69 -11.01 29.41
N LEU A 201 60.54 -10.61 28.13
CA LEU A 201 61.51 -10.86 27.05
C LEU A 201 61.83 -12.36 26.82
N GLY A 202 60.93 -13.27 27.21
CA GLY A 202 61.17 -14.72 27.18
C GLY A 202 62.27 -15.19 28.13
N ILE A 203 62.68 -14.37 29.10
CA ILE A 203 63.76 -14.68 30.05
C ILE A 203 63.18 -15.50 31.20
N THR A 204 63.59 -16.76 31.31
CA THR A 204 63.11 -17.70 32.33
C THR A 204 64.18 -18.06 33.38
N GLU A 205 65.45 -17.79 33.09
CA GLU A 205 66.60 -18.05 33.97
C GLU A 205 66.50 -17.20 35.26
N GLU A 206 66.97 -17.77 36.39
CA GLU A 206 66.91 -17.15 37.73
C GLU A 206 65.50 -16.66 38.13
N GLY A 207 64.45 -17.33 37.65
CA GLY A 207 63.06 -16.92 37.89
C GLY A 207 62.69 -15.63 37.18
N GLY A 208 63.32 -15.36 36.03
CA GLY A 208 63.09 -14.20 35.17
C GLY A 208 63.71 -12.90 35.66
N TRP A 209 64.64 -12.95 36.62
CA TRP A 209 65.20 -11.75 37.26
C TRP A 209 65.73 -10.71 36.27
N ASN A 210 66.47 -11.12 35.25
CA ASN A 210 67.03 -10.21 34.23
C ASN A 210 65.94 -9.53 33.37
N GLY A 211 64.74 -10.10 33.27
CA GLY A 211 63.58 -9.43 32.70
C GLY A 211 63.11 -8.26 33.57
N TRP A 212 62.99 -8.46 34.88
CA TRP A 212 62.66 -7.38 35.82
C TRP A 212 63.73 -6.28 35.88
N VAL A 213 65.01 -6.64 35.68
CA VAL A 213 66.10 -5.67 35.53
C VAL A 213 65.93 -4.84 34.26
N ALA A 214 65.58 -5.47 33.13
CA ALA A 214 65.29 -4.75 31.89
C ALA A 214 64.12 -3.77 32.06
N MET A 215 63.02 -4.17 32.72
CA MET A 215 61.91 -3.25 33.02
C MET A 215 62.34 -2.07 33.89
N GLY A 216 63.23 -2.30 34.87
CA GLY A 216 63.80 -1.25 35.72
C GLY A 216 64.63 -0.22 34.94
N ASP A 217 65.57 -0.69 34.13
CA ASP A 217 66.42 0.15 33.26
C ASP A 217 65.59 0.96 32.26
N ILE A 218 64.60 0.34 31.63
CA ILE A 218 63.69 1.00 30.68
C ILE A 218 62.84 2.06 31.39
N SER A 219 62.30 1.73 32.55
CA SER A 219 61.50 2.65 33.38
C SER A 219 62.31 3.88 33.80
N ALA A 220 63.56 3.69 34.25
CA ALA A 220 64.47 4.78 34.58
C ALA A 220 64.78 5.67 33.36
N TYR A 221 65.11 5.09 32.20
CA TYR A 221 65.35 5.85 30.97
C TYR A 221 64.14 6.70 30.55
N LEU A 222 62.92 6.15 30.62
CA LEU A 222 61.70 6.91 30.32
C LEU A 222 61.51 8.09 31.28
N LYS A 223 61.81 7.89 32.57
CA LYS A 223 61.73 8.93 33.60
C LYS A 223 62.74 10.06 33.37
N ASP A 224 63.99 9.72 33.05
CA ASP A 224 65.05 10.69 32.76
C ASP A 224 64.71 11.57 31.53
N ASN A 225 63.92 11.05 30.59
CA ASN A 225 63.40 11.79 29.44
C ASN A 225 62.07 12.54 29.73
N GLY A 226 61.63 12.58 30.99
CA GLY A 226 60.41 13.28 31.41
C GLY A 226 59.10 12.60 30.98
N ILE A 227 59.15 11.34 30.56
CA ILE A 227 57.99 10.56 30.11
C ILE A 227 57.44 9.79 31.32
N LYS A 228 56.14 9.94 31.61
CA LYS A 228 55.50 9.06 32.60
C LYS A 228 55.52 7.63 32.08
N ASN A 229 55.74 6.65 32.96
CA ASN A 229 55.75 5.26 32.52
C ASN A 229 54.86 4.36 33.38
N ALA A 230 54.38 3.29 32.75
CA ALA A 230 53.61 2.24 33.38
C ALA A 230 54.28 0.90 33.11
N VAL A 231 54.03 -0.09 33.97
CA VAL A 231 54.36 -1.50 33.67
C VAL A 231 53.05 -2.27 33.53
N SER A 232 52.85 -3.05 32.47
CA SER A 232 51.64 -3.88 32.30
C SER A 232 51.95 -5.32 32.65
N ILE A 233 51.38 -5.80 33.75
CA ILE A 233 51.56 -7.16 34.25
C ILE A 233 50.29 -8.01 34.07
N ALA A 234 50.47 -9.32 34.02
CA ALA A 234 49.40 -10.29 34.16
C ALA A 234 48.77 -10.20 35.56
N ALA A 235 47.46 -10.42 35.68
CA ALA A 235 46.78 -10.49 36.97
C ALA A 235 47.37 -11.60 37.86
N PRO A 236 47.88 -11.28 39.06
CA PRO A 236 48.26 -12.31 40.03
C PRO A 236 47.05 -13.17 40.43
N LYS A 237 47.25 -14.45 40.79
CA LYS A 237 46.12 -15.31 41.19
C LYS A 237 45.40 -14.82 42.45
N GLU A 238 46.17 -14.28 43.39
CA GLU A 238 45.71 -13.68 44.63
C GLU A 238 46.13 -12.21 44.62
N ALA A 239 45.23 -11.28 44.97
CA ALA A 239 45.51 -9.85 44.87
C ALA A 239 46.74 -9.43 45.70
N SER A 240 46.94 -10.06 46.86
CA SER A 240 48.07 -9.81 47.76
C SER A 240 49.45 -10.12 47.13
N ALA A 241 49.53 -10.98 46.13
CA ALA A 241 50.78 -11.34 45.46
C ALA A 241 51.37 -10.17 44.63
N ILE A 242 50.60 -9.11 44.33
CA ILE A 242 51.14 -7.91 43.68
C ILE A 242 52.20 -7.21 44.56
N LYS A 243 52.15 -7.40 45.88
CA LYS A 243 53.15 -6.89 46.83
C LYS A 243 54.53 -7.51 46.59
N GLU A 244 54.60 -8.79 46.24
CA GLU A 244 55.87 -9.45 45.89
C GLU A 244 56.48 -8.92 44.60
N ILE A 245 55.64 -8.53 43.62
CA ILE A 245 56.09 -7.89 42.38
C ILE A 245 56.64 -6.48 42.68
N ILE A 246 55.91 -5.69 43.47
CA ILE A 246 56.28 -4.30 43.79
C ILE A 246 57.51 -4.26 44.71
N ASP A 247 57.42 -4.80 45.91
CA ASP A 247 58.50 -4.73 46.92
C ASP A 247 59.62 -5.75 46.68
N GLY A 248 59.33 -6.89 46.06
CA GLY A 248 60.29 -7.97 45.84
C GLY A 248 61.00 -7.96 44.48
N LYS A 249 60.41 -7.36 43.43
CA LYS A 249 61.03 -7.24 42.09
C LYS A 249 61.33 -5.78 41.73
N LEU A 250 60.29 -5.00 41.43
CA LEU A 250 60.41 -3.66 40.83
C LEU A 250 61.21 -2.67 41.69
N LYS A 251 61.04 -2.72 43.02
CA LYS A 251 61.78 -1.90 43.99
C LYS A 251 63.29 -2.17 43.98
N TRP A 252 63.69 -3.44 43.83
CA TRP A 252 65.09 -3.86 43.83
C TRP A 252 65.77 -3.61 42.48
N THR A 253 65.03 -3.70 41.38
CA THR A 253 65.52 -3.32 40.04
C THR A 253 65.46 -1.81 39.79
N LYS A 254 65.10 -1.03 40.81
CA LYS A 254 65.04 0.45 40.80
C LYS A 254 64.09 1.03 39.75
N ALA A 255 63.01 0.32 39.41
CA ALA A 255 62.02 0.79 38.44
C ALA A 255 61.28 2.03 38.96
N ASP A 256 61.34 3.16 38.23
CA ASP A 256 60.63 4.40 38.57
C ASP A 256 59.40 4.65 37.68
N TYR A 257 58.41 3.78 37.83
CA TYR A 257 57.11 3.84 37.17
C TYR A 257 56.11 4.72 37.91
N ASP A 258 55.21 5.36 37.17
CA ASP A 258 54.09 6.14 37.72
C ASP A 258 52.86 5.25 37.98
N TYR A 259 52.64 4.25 37.11
CA TYR A 259 51.47 3.36 37.18
C TYR A 259 51.86 1.87 37.19
N ILE A 260 51.22 1.09 38.05
CA ILE A 260 51.20 -0.39 37.98
C ILE A 260 49.92 -0.77 37.23
N GLY A 261 50.07 -1.35 36.04
CA GLY A 261 48.98 -1.75 35.16
C GLY A 261 48.73 -3.24 35.26
N VAL A 262 47.47 -3.64 35.46
CA VAL A 262 47.06 -5.05 35.45
C VAL A 262 46.13 -5.32 34.28
N ASN A 263 46.41 -6.35 33.48
CA ASN A 263 45.50 -6.85 32.45
C ASN A 263 44.49 -7.83 33.07
N LEU A 264 43.20 -7.67 32.76
CA LEU A 264 42.10 -8.42 33.37
C LEU A 264 41.25 -9.15 32.32
N TYR A 265 40.88 -10.39 32.66
CA TYR A 265 39.84 -11.17 32.00
C TYR A 265 38.63 -11.23 32.95
N PRO A 266 37.57 -10.43 32.72
CA PRO A 266 36.56 -10.25 33.76
C PRO A 266 35.66 -11.47 34.02
N ASP A 267 35.46 -11.75 35.29
CA ASP A 267 34.44 -12.63 35.87
C ASP A 267 33.56 -11.87 36.89
N ASP A 268 32.66 -12.60 37.58
CA ASP A 268 31.77 -12.05 38.62
C ASP A 268 32.52 -11.45 39.83
N ASN A 269 33.77 -11.86 40.08
CA ASN A 269 34.57 -11.43 41.24
C ASN A 269 35.47 -10.24 40.93
N THR A 270 35.70 -9.90 39.65
CA THR A 270 36.58 -8.82 39.17
C THR A 270 36.54 -7.56 40.02
N ASN A 271 35.33 -7.06 40.35
CA ASN A 271 35.16 -5.79 41.07
C ASN A 271 35.59 -5.84 42.55
N THR A 272 35.62 -7.03 43.14
CA THR A 272 36.13 -7.27 44.50
C THR A 272 37.65 -7.42 44.44
N TYR A 273 38.13 -8.31 43.56
CA TYR A 273 39.55 -8.57 43.32
C TYR A 273 40.34 -7.29 42.96
N VAL A 274 39.76 -6.38 42.17
CA VAL A 274 40.39 -5.10 41.80
C VAL A 274 40.49 -4.12 42.98
N LYS A 275 39.55 -4.16 43.94
CA LYS A 275 39.68 -3.38 45.18
C LYS A 275 40.79 -3.94 46.06
N GLU A 276 40.84 -5.26 46.20
CA GLU A 276 41.91 -5.94 46.95
C GLU A 276 43.29 -5.68 46.32
N LEU A 277 43.40 -5.66 44.98
CA LEU A 277 44.61 -5.24 44.27
C LEU A 277 44.97 -3.79 44.57
N ARG A 278 43.99 -2.88 44.53
CA ARG A 278 44.20 -1.45 44.78
C ARG A 278 44.73 -1.24 46.20
N ASP A 279 44.03 -1.80 47.19
CA ASP A 279 44.40 -1.73 48.60
C ASP A 279 45.79 -2.33 48.84
N ALA A 280 46.11 -3.45 48.17
CA ALA A 280 47.44 -4.06 48.22
C ALA A 280 48.56 -3.20 47.60
N VAL A 281 48.27 -2.43 46.54
CA VAL A 281 49.21 -1.48 45.92
C VAL A 281 49.42 -0.25 46.81
N GLU A 282 48.36 0.27 47.41
CA GLU A 282 48.40 1.40 48.34
C GLU A 282 49.27 1.09 49.58
N GLU A 283 49.17 -0.13 50.12
CA GLU A 283 50.05 -0.60 51.21
C GLU A 283 51.55 -0.58 50.85
N CYS A 284 51.90 -0.84 49.58
CA CYS A 284 53.30 -0.80 49.13
C CYS A 284 53.81 0.63 48.90
N SER A 285 52.98 1.55 48.40
CA SER A 285 53.38 2.95 48.19
C SER A 285 52.22 3.91 47.89
N GLU A 286 52.09 4.96 48.71
CA GLU A 286 51.21 6.12 48.48
C GLU A 286 51.48 6.89 47.16
N LYS A 287 52.61 6.63 46.49
CA LYS A 287 53.00 7.33 45.24
C LYS A 287 52.72 6.54 43.96
N LYS A 288 52.47 5.23 44.05
CA LYS A 288 52.21 4.39 42.88
C LYS A 288 50.70 4.32 42.66
N GLN A 289 50.27 4.19 41.41
CA GLN A 289 48.85 4.18 41.07
C GLN A 289 48.49 2.89 40.32
N LEU A 290 47.49 2.16 40.81
CA LEU A 290 46.95 0.99 40.11
C LEU A 290 46.03 1.45 38.99
N ILE A 291 46.22 0.90 37.80
CA ILE A 291 45.26 0.96 36.69
C ILE A 291 44.99 -0.42 36.13
N VAL A 292 43.84 -0.58 35.49
CA VAL A 292 43.59 -1.73 34.63
C VAL A 292 44.11 -1.39 33.24
N SER A 293 45.26 -1.97 32.85
CA SER A 293 45.95 -1.64 31.59
C SER A 293 45.33 -2.28 30.34
N SER A 294 44.50 -3.30 30.52
CA SER A 294 43.67 -3.89 29.46
C SER A 294 42.47 -4.58 30.09
N VAL A 295 41.28 -4.26 29.59
CA VAL A 295 40.03 -4.95 29.93
C VAL A 295 38.99 -4.74 28.85
N LYS A 296 38.15 -5.75 28.59
CA LYS A 296 36.99 -5.62 27.69
C LYS A 296 35.83 -6.48 28.16
N TYR A 297 34.62 -6.00 27.92
CA TYR A 297 33.37 -6.66 28.29
C TYR A 297 32.56 -6.96 27.03
N ALA A 298 32.05 -8.19 26.93
CA ALA A 298 31.11 -8.54 25.88
C ALA A 298 29.80 -7.76 26.02
N ARG A 299 29.18 -7.43 24.88
CA ARG A 299 27.84 -6.81 24.82
C ARG A 299 26.74 -7.85 25.04
N VAL A 300 26.71 -8.55 26.18
CA VAL A 300 25.68 -9.57 26.50
C VAL A 300 25.07 -9.38 27.90
N ASN A 301 23.87 -9.91 28.12
CA ASN A 301 23.21 -10.04 29.43
C ASN A 301 23.33 -11.48 30.00
N GLU A 302 22.71 -11.74 31.15
CA GLU A 302 22.64 -13.07 31.81
C GLU A 302 22.03 -14.19 30.93
N GLU A 303 21.38 -13.86 29.80
CA GLU A 303 20.76 -14.80 28.86
C GLU A 303 21.62 -14.99 27.58
N ASP A 304 22.88 -14.54 27.57
CA ASP A 304 23.77 -14.46 26.40
C ASP A 304 23.21 -13.63 25.22
N THR A 305 22.22 -12.77 25.46
CA THR A 305 21.62 -11.90 24.43
C THR A 305 22.24 -10.52 24.40
N VAL A 306 22.27 -9.90 23.21
CA VAL A 306 23.03 -8.67 22.97
C VAL A 306 22.54 -7.49 23.83
N ASN A 307 23.36 -7.03 24.78
CA ASN A 307 23.01 -5.95 25.71
C ASN A 307 24.19 -4.98 25.96
N VAL A 308 24.00 -3.75 25.48
CA VAL A 308 24.96 -2.64 25.67
C VAL A 308 24.87 -1.96 27.04
N TYR A 309 23.76 -2.14 27.77
CA TYR A 309 23.57 -1.56 29.10
C TYR A 309 24.33 -2.37 30.17
N THR A 310 24.39 -3.69 30.04
CA THR A 310 25.25 -4.56 30.87
C THR A 310 26.73 -4.23 30.67
N GLN A 311 27.16 -4.01 29.43
CA GLN A 311 28.53 -3.55 29.13
C GLN A 311 28.83 -2.20 29.82
N ALA A 312 27.89 -1.24 29.79
CA ALA A 312 28.02 0.03 30.49
C ALA A 312 28.11 -0.14 32.02
N GLU A 313 27.26 -1.00 32.60
CA GLU A 313 27.24 -1.28 34.04
C GLU A 313 28.57 -1.86 34.52
N ASN A 314 29.11 -2.82 33.78
CA ASN A 314 30.40 -3.44 34.08
C ASN A 314 31.57 -2.44 34.02
N ILE A 315 31.60 -1.57 33.00
CA ILE A 315 32.61 -0.49 32.90
C ILE A 315 32.49 0.46 34.10
N TYR A 316 31.27 0.88 34.48
CA TYR A 316 31.05 1.76 35.63
C TYR A 316 31.48 1.14 36.96
N ASN A 317 31.16 -0.14 37.17
CA ASN A 317 31.50 -0.87 38.39
C ASN A 317 33.02 -1.06 38.51
N LEU A 318 33.71 -1.35 37.39
CA LEU A 318 35.16 -1.48 37.37
C LEU A 318 35.88 -0.13 37.58
N LEU A 319 35.39 0.95 36.96
CA LEU A 319 35.86 2.31 37.25
C LEU A 319 35.71 2.61 38.76
N SER A 320 34.56 2.27 39.35
CA SER A 320 34.29 2.45 40.79
C SER A 320 35.14 1.55 41.70
N ALA A 321 35.66 0.43 41.20
CA ALA A 321 36.57 -0.45 41.93
C ALA A 321 38.02 0.06 41.89
N THR A 322 38.47 0.56 40.73
CA THR A 322 39.85 1.05 40.56
C THR A 322 40.13 2.40 41.23
N ILE A 323 39.11 3.21 41.51
CA ILE A 323 39.28 4.60 41.95
C ILE A 323 38.90 4.76 43.42
N ASP A 324 39.72 5.50 44.17
CA ASP A 324 39.44 5.93 45.54
C ASP A 324 40.15 7.27 45.85
N LYS A 325 40.24 7.68 47.13
CA LYS A 325 40.93 8.92 47.57
C LYS A 325 42.46 8.88 47.44
N ASN A 326 43.08 7.70 47.43
CA ASN A 326 44.51 7.46 47.40
C ASN A 326 44.99 7.06 45.99
N ASN A 327 44.13 6.33 45.25
CA ASN A 327 44.37 5.88 43.89
C ASN A 327 43.45 6.61 42.90
N ALA A 328 44.02 7.55 42.13
CA ALA A 328 43.31 8.24 41.05
C ALA A 328 42.81 7.26 39.97
N GLY A 329 43.47 6.11 39.83
CA GLY A 329 42.94 4.90 39.21
C GLY A 329 42.55 5.01 37.74
N GLY A 330 41.63 4.14 37.34
CA GLY A 330 41.09 4.09 35.99
C GLY A 330 41.41 2.81 35.21
N ILE A 331 40.94 2.79 33.96
CA ILE A 331 41.00 1.65 33.06
C ILE A 331 41.43 2.08 31.65
N ILE A 332 42.04 1.15 30.91
CA ILE A 332 42.16 1.21 29.45
C ILE A 332 41.25 0.12 28.88
N TYR A 333 40.17 0.55 28.23
CA TYR A 333 39.22 -0.36 27.59
C TYR A 333 39.79 -0.87 26.26
N ASP A 334 39.98 -2.18 26.15
CA ASP A 334 40.63 -2.87 25.04
C ASP A 334 39.68 -3.05 23.83
N ASP A 335 40.23 -3.11 22.60
CA ASP A 335 39.47 -3.18 21.33
C ASP A 335 38.36 -2.11 21.13
N ALA A 336 38.45 -0.97 21.82
CA ALA A 336 37.36 -0.01 21.98
C ALA A 336 36.74 0.51 20.67
N VAL A 337 37.51 0.57 19.58
CA VAL A 337 37.08 1.08 18.26
C VAL A 337 37.25 0.07 17.11
N TYR A 338 37.40 -1.21 17.44
CA TYR A 338 37.52 -2.29 16.46
C TYR A 338 36.13 -2.70 15.91
N THR A 339 35.82 -2.27 14.68
CA THR A 339 34.51 -2.44 13.99
C THR A 339 34.26 -3.87 13.47
N GLY A 340 34.48 -4.85 14.33
CA GLY A 340 34.31 -6.29 14.12
C GLY A 340 34.42 -7.10 15.41
N SER A 341 34.42 -6.44 16.58
CA SER A 341 34.51 -7.08 17.89
C SER A 341 33.21 -6.90 18.68
N TRP A 342 32.70 -8.02 19.17
CA TRP A 342 31.57 -8.07 20.10
C TRP A 342 31.82 -7.31 21.40
N ASN A 343 33.09 -7.09 21.76
CA ASN A 343 33.50 -6.36 22.95
C ASN A 343 33.69 -4.85 22.70
N SER A 344 33.64 -4.38 21.45
CA SER A 344 33.94 -2.99 21.10
C SER A 344 32.88 -1.99 21.62
N LEU A 345 33.27 -0.71 21.72
CA LEU A 345 32.37 0.41 22.04
C LEU A 345 31.73 1.03 20.78
N VAL A 346 31.99 0.44 19.60
CA VAL A 346 31.30 0.66 18.34
C VAL A 346 30.77 -0.67 17.78
N ASP A 347 29.76 -0.66 16.92
CA ASP A 347 29.36 -1.89 16.19
C ASP A 347 30.10 -2.05 14.85
N ASP A 348 29.73 -3.10 14.11
CA ASP A 348 30.38 -3.47 12.85
C ASP A 348 30.16 -2.42 11.74
N ASP A 349 29.09 -1.62 11.85
CA ASP A 349 28.80 -0.47 10.98
C ASP A 349 29.53 0.81 11.42
N GLY A 350 30.24 0.75 12.56
CA GLY A 350 30.98 1.85 13.17
C GLY A 350 30.12 2.80 14.02
N ASP A 351 28.89 2.42 14.36
CA ASP A 351 27.99 3.22 15.19
C ASP A 351 28.39 3.13 16.67
N ALA A 352 28.48 4.28 17.34
CA ALA A 352 28.78 4.34 18.76
C ALA A 352 27.76 3.55 19.60
N GLN A 353 28.24 2.69 20.48
CA GLN A 353 27.41 1.95 21.43
C GLN A 353 27.27 2.77 22.72
N ILE A 354 26.09 2.74 23.34
CA ILE A 354 25.79 3.62 24.49
C ILE A 354 26.73 3.41 25.69
N SER A 355 27.35 2.25 25.81
CA SER A 355 28.45 1.97 26.74
C SER A 355 29.60 2.96 26.66
N LEU A 356 29.88 3.56 25.50
CA LEU A 356 30.88 4.63 25.34
C LEU A 356 30.57 5.87 26.19
N ALA A 357 29.29 6.21 26.40
CA ALA A 357 28.91 7.39 27.18
C ALA A 357 29.15 7.23 28.69
N ILE A 358 29.37 6.01 29.18
CA ILE A 358 29.50 5.76 30.62
C ILE A 358 30.65 6.54 31.26
N PHE A 359 31.72 6.81 30.51
CA PHE A 359 32.86 7.59 30.97
C PHE A 359 32.48 9.05 31.27
N ALA A 360 31.56 9.64 30.50
CA ALA A 360 30.99 10.96 30.81
C ALA A 360 30.07 10.89 32.04
N TYR A 361 29.18 9.90 32.12
CA TYR A 361 28.25 9.75 33.26
C TYR A 361 28.98 9.49 34.59
N ALA A 362 30.06 8.71 34.58
CA ALA A 362 30.95 8.53 35.73
C ALA A 362 31.58 9.84 36.22
N GLN A 363 31.86 10.79 35.32
CA GLN A 363 32.31 12.15 35.66
C GLN A 363 31.19 13.08 36.14
N GLY A 364 29.93 12.64 36.11
CA GLY A 364 28.76 13.49 36.37
C GLY A 364 28.35 14.38 35.18
N LYS A 365 28.83 14.07 33.96
CA LYS A 365 28.46 14.76 32.73
C LYS A 365 27.38 13.94 32.01
N GLN A 366 26.41 14.62 31.40
CA GLN A 366 25.42 13.98 30.53
C GLN A 366 25.78 14.24 29.06
N THR A 367 25.60 13.24 28.21
CA THR A 367 25.70 13.34 26.75
C THR A 367 24.38 12.93 26.12
N ASP A 368 24.10 13.39 24.90
CA ASP A 368 22.90 12.91 24.19
C ASP A 368 23.17 11.50 23.67
N THR A 369 22.56 10.52 24.31
CA THR A 369 22.65 9.09 23.96
C THR A 369 21.47 8.61 23.12
N SER A 370 20.67 9.52 22.54
CA SER A 370 19.59 9.17 21.62
C SER A 370 20.15 8.37 20.44
N ARG A 371 19.58 7.19 20.19
CA ARG A 371 19.97 6.33 19.05
C ARG A 371 18.95 6.41 17.92
N ASP A 372 19.35 5.99 16.72
CA ASP A 372 18.43 5.76 15.62
C ASP A 372 17.32 4.77 16.07
N PRO A 373 16.05 5.24 16.18
CA PRO A 373 14.98 4.43 16.75
C PRO A 373 14.47 3.36 15.78
N TYR A 374 14.67 3.56 14.47
CA TYR A 374 14.31 2.59 13.45
C TYR A 374 15.42 1.54 13.27
N LYS A 375 16.69 1.88 13.53
CA LYS A 375 17.78 0.90 13.58
C LYS A 375 17.65 -0.05 14.75
N TYR A 376 17.50 0.50 15.96
CA TYR A 376 17.68 -0.26 17.20
C TYR A 376 16.40 -0.48 18.02
N GLY A 377 15.26 0.05 17.61
CA GLY A 377 13.98 -0.12 18.30
C GLY A 377 13.80 0.80 19.51
N ASP A 378 14.32 2.02 19.45
CA ASP A 378 14.06 3.08 20.44
C ASP A 378 12.73 3.82 20.16
N ASP A 379 12.39 4.84 20.96
CA ASP A 379 11.19 5.66 20.73
C ASP A 379 11.34 6.51 19.45
N THR A 380 10.48 6.25 18.46
CA THR A 380 10.43 6.99 17.18
C THR A 380 9.90 8.41 17.32
N GLY A 381 9.35 8.78 18.48
CA GLY A 381 8.66 10.04 18.73
C GLY A 381 7.27 10.12 18.09
N LEU A 382 6.83 9.12 17.31
CA LEU A 382 5.53 9.12 16.62
C LEU A 382 4.36 9.27 17.59
N LYS A 383 4.36 8.53 18.71
CA LYS A 383 3.32 8.60 19.76
C LYS A 383 3.14 10.00 20.38
N SER A 384 4.19 10.81 20.35
CA SER A 384 4.21 12.17 20.89
C SER A 384 3.65 13.22 19.91
N GLN A 385 3.52 12.90 18.62
CA GLN A 385 3.03 13.85 17.61
C GLN A 385 1.52 14.05 17.71
N LYS A 386 1.09 15.25 18.10
CA LYS A 386 -0.33 15.60 18.23
C LYS A 386 -0.94 16.08 16.92
N VAL A 387 -2.19 15.66 16.66
CA VAL A 387 -2.93 15.96 15.43
C VAL A 387 -4.09 16.94 15.64
N THR A 388 -4.45 17.65 14.59
CA THR A 388 -5.69 18.43 14.48
C THR A 388 -6.68 17.66 13.62
N ILE A 389 -7.83 17.30 14.20
CA ILE A 389 -8.90 16.55 13.53
C ILE A 389 -10.09 17.48 13.31
N ARG A 390 -10.48 17.69 12.03
CA ARG A 390 -11.71 18.40 11.67
C ARG A 390 -12.89 17.42 11.60
N LYS A 391 -14.10 17.91 11.91
CA LYS A 391 -15.33 17.11 11.73
C LYS A 391 -15.55 16.81 10.24
N VAL A 392 -15.92 15.58 9.93
CA VAL A 392 -16.30 15.14 8.58
C VAL A 392 -17.79 15.42 8.38
N SER A 393 -18.12 16.13 7.29
CA SER A 393 -19.41 16.80 7.08
C SER A 393 -20.66 15.90 7.11
N LYS A 394 -20.51 14.61 6.78
CA LYS A 394 -21.60 13.61 6.76
C LYS A 394 -21.28 12.36 7.61
N MET A 395 -20.22 12.39 8.43
CA MET A 395 -19.89 11.27 9.30
C MET A 395 -20.81 11.26 10.53
N THR A 396 -21.52 10.16 10.71
CA THR A 396 -22.39 9.89 11.85
C THR A 396 -21.99 8.60 12.55
N ASP A 397 -22.57 8.30 13.71
CA ASP A 397 -22.22 7.08 14.43
C ASP A 397 -22.50 5.78 13.64
N SER A 398 -23.48 5.80 12.73
CA SER A 398 -23.76 4.69 11.79
C SER A 398 -22.81 4.59 10.59
N THR A 399 -21.87 5.51 10.41
CA THR A 399 -20.84 5.42 9.37
C THR A 399 -19.87 4.28 9.69
N ILE A 400 -19.51 3.45 8.71
CA ILE A 400 -18.48 2.42 8.87
C ILE A 400 -17.14 3.11 9.14
N ARG A 401 -16.55 2.80 10.29
CA ARG A 401 -15.25 3.26 10.77
C ARG A 401 -14.42 2.02 11.04
N GLY A 402 -13.95 1.44 9.95
CA GLY A 402 -13.42 0.08 9.92
C GLY A 402 -11.90 0.00 9.95
N MET A 403 -11.39 -1.14 10.42
CA MET A 403 -9.98 -1.50 10.34
C MET A 403 -9.83 -3.01 10.06
N ASP A 404 -8.89 -3.40 9.20
CA ASP A 404 -8.36 -4.77 9.11
C ASP A 404 -7.24 -4.92 10.13
N ILE A 405 -7.28 -6.00 10.91
CA ILE A 405 -6.28 -6.35 11.92
C ILE A 405 -5.99 -7.86 11.91
N SER A 406 -6.07 -8.50 10.74
CA SER A 406 -6.03 -9.97 10.70
C SER A 406 -4.67 -10.54 11.14
N SER A 407 -3.60 -9.74 11.11
CA SER A 407 -2.29 -10.02 11.73
C SER A 407 -2.33 -10.20 13.27
N TYR A 408 -3.35 -9.65 13.96
CA TYR A 408 -3.36 -9.44 15.41
C TYR A 408 -3.06 -10.70 16.23
N ILE A 409 -3.63 -11.85 15.86
CA ILE A 409 -3.45 -13.09 16.64
C ILE A 409 -2.04 -13.65 16.48
N ALA A 410 -1.46 -13.59 15.28
CA ALA A 410 -0.06 -14.00 15.06
C ALA A 410 0.89 -13.12 15.89
N LEU A 411 0.71 -11.80 15.83
CA LEU A 411 1.50 -10.83 16.61
C LEU A 411 1.37 -11.07 18.12
N LYS A 412 0.14 -11.23 18.63
CA LYS A 412 -0.15 -11.53 20.03
C LYS A 412 0.50 -12.85 20.50
N ASN A 413 0.48 -13.89 19.66
CA ASN A 413 1.12 -15.17 19.97
C ASN A 413 2.65 -15.08 19.99
N ALA A 414 3.24 -14.14 19.27
CA ALA A 414 4.67 -13.84 19.27
C ALA A 414 5.08 -12.82 20.35
N GLY A 415 4.16 -12.41 21.23
CA GLY A 415 4.44 -11.53 22.38
C GLY A 415 4.22 -10.03 22.14
N VAL A 416 3.68 -9.62 20.99
CA VAL A 416 3.39 -8.21 20.70
C VAL A 416 2.28 -7.68 21.60
N LYS A 417 2.50 -6.47 22.12
CA LYS A 417 1.61 -5.76 23.05
C LYS A 417 1.11 -4.46 22.42
N TYR A 418 -0.03 -3.98 22.91
CA TYR A 418 -0.62 -2.70 22.54
C TYR A 418 -0.98 -1.92 23.79
N TYR A 419 -0.95 -0.60 23.69
CA TYR A 419 -1.14 0.31 24.81
C TYR A 419 -2.24 1.32 24.53
N ASP A 420 -2.99 1.68 25.56
CA ASP A 420 -4.02 2.70 25.50
C ASP A 420 -3.45 4.13 25.43
N ASN A 421 -4.33 5.14 25.32
CA ASN A 421 -3.95 6.55 25.26
C ASN A 421 -3.22 7.07 26.53
N ASN A 422 -3.16 6.29 27.61
CA ASN A 422 -2.43 6.60 28.85
C ASN A 422 -1.11 5.81 28.96
N GLY A 423 -0.75 5.00 27.95
CA GLY A 423 0.43 4.15 27.97
C GLY A 423 0.26 2.83 28.73
N LYS A 424 -0.98 2.41 29.04
CA LYS A 424 -1.24 1.16 29.76
C LYS A 424 -1.49 0.00 28.78
N GLU A 425 -0.85 -1.15 29.02
CA GLU A 425 -1.09 -2.38 28.24
C GLU A 425 -2.58 -2.77 28.24
N GLU A 426 -3.12 -3.05 27.06
CA GLU A 426 -4.56 -3.25 26.84
C GLU A 426 -4.84 -4.11 25.59
N SER A 427 -6.03 -4.71 25.52
CA SER A 427 -6.55 -5.37 24.30
C SER A 427 -6.55 -4.38 23.11
N LEU A 428 -5.94 -4.77 21.99
CA LEU A 428 -5.97 -3.98 20.74
C LEU A 428 -7.40 -3.60 20.37
N LEU A 429 -8.32 -4.57 20.40
CA LEU A 429 -9.72 -4.34 20.07
C LEU A 429 -10.41 -3.36 21.02
N LYS A 430 -10.02 -3.32 22.30
CA LYS A 430 -10.47 -2.27 23.21
C LYS A 430 -9.88 -0.91 22.86
N VAL A 431 -8.58 -0.81 22.59
CA VAL A 431 -7.93 0.45 22.18
C VAL A 431 -8.57 1.02 20.90
N LEU A 432 -8.91 0.16 19.94
CA LEU A 432 -9.65 0.54 18.73
C LEU A 432 -11.08 1.01 19.06
N SER A 433 -11.79 0.33 19.97
CA SER A 433 -13.14 0.70 20.41
C SER A 433 -13.16 2.07 21.10
N ASP A 434 -12.25 2.29 22.05
CA ASP A 434 -12.15 3.51 22.87
C ASP A 434 -11.79 4.74 22.01
N ASN A 435 -11.17 4.50 20.84
CA ASN A 435 -10.87 5.48 19.79
C ASN A 435 -11.90 5.53 18.64
N GLY A 436 -13.00 4.78 18.71
CA GLY A 436 -14.19 4.97 17.86
C GLY A 436 -14.29 4.09 16.61
N VAL A 437 -13.38 3.12 16.42
CA VAL A 437 -13.53 2.06 15.41
C VAL A 437 -14.78 1.23 15.76
N ASN A 438 -15.63 0.96 14.77
CA ASN A 438 -16.89 0.22 14.96
C ASN A 438 -17.03 -1.03 14.09
N TYR A 439 -16.00 -1.34 13.30
CA TYR A 439 -16.02 -2.43 12.34
C TYR A 439 -14.63 -3.06 12.21
N ILE A 440 -14.56 -4.38 12.22
CA ILE A 440 -13.32 -5.14 12.03
C ILE A 440 -13.42 -5.98 10.76
N ARG A 441 -12.46 -5.80 9.86
CA ARG A 441 -12.27 -6.67 8.71
C ARG A 441 -11.31 -7.79 9.09
N ILE A 442 -11.68 -9.00 8.69
CA ILE A 442 -10.90 -10.22 8.94
C ILE A 442 -10.75 -10.93 7.60
N ARG A 443 -9.54 -11.03 7.05
CA ARG A 443 -9.25 -11.90 5.90
C ARG A 443 -9.28 -13.36 6.33
N ILE A 444 -9.82 -14.21 5.47
CA ILE A 444 -10.06 -15.63 5.72
C ILE A 444 -9.45 -16.43 4.57
N TRP A 445 -8.45 -17.23 4.90
CA TRP A 445 -7.81 -18.21 4.04
C TRP A 445 -8.31 -19.62 4.32
N ASN A 446 -8.31 -20.44 3.26
CA ASN A 446 -8.80 -21.81 3.29
C ASN A 446 -7.93 -22.72 4.17
N ASP A 447 -6.62 -22.76 3.91
CA ASP A 447 -5.63 -23.55 4.64
C ASP A 447 -4.22 -22.94 4.50
N PRO A 448 -3.84 -21.91 5.27
CA PRO A 448 -2.60 -21.14 5.10
C PRO A 448 -1.35 -21.80 5.68
N TYR A 449 -1.22 -23.11 5.47
CA TYR A 449 -0.11 -23.93 5.93
C TYR A 449 0.37 -24.86 4.79
N ASN A 450 1.64 -25.29 4.85
CA ASN A 450 2.13 -26.36 3.98
C ASN A 450 1.87 -27.75 4.59
N GLU A 451 2.31 -28.79 3.88
CA GLU A 451 2.14 -30.19 4.29
C GLU A 451 2.91 -30.58 5.57
N ASN A 452 3.88 -29.76 6.01
CA ASN A 452 4.58 -29.91 7.30
C ASN A 452 3.89 -29.16 8.45
N GLY A 453 2.80 -28.42 8.18
CA GLY A 453 2.16 -27.53 9.16
C GLY A 453 2.88 -26.18 9.35
N GLU A 454 3.87 -25.85 8.52
CA GLU A 454 4.51 -24.52 8.55
C GLU A 454 3.55 -23.50 7.94
N THR A 455 3.26 -22.41 8.68
CA THR A 455 2.37 -21.33 8.19
C THR A 455 2.94 -20.65 6.96
N TYR A 456 2.10 -20.06 6.12
CA TYR A 456 2.48 -19.23 4.97
C TYR A 456 2.85 -17.78 5.33
N GLY A 457 2.67 -17.36 6.58
CA GLY A 457 2.82 -15.97 7.00
C GLY A 457 1.49 -15.21 6.99
N GLY A 458 1.56 -13.89 6.86
CA GLY A 458 0.45 -12.98 6.63
C GLY A 458 -0.66 -13.01 7.68
N GLY A 459 -0.28 -13.18 8.95
CA GLY A 459 -1.17 -13.31 10.09
C GLY A 459 -1.66 -14.74 10.38
N ALA A 460 -1.22 -15.74 9.60
CA ALA A 460 -1.77 -17.11 9.63
C ALA A 460 -3.31 -17.08 9.61
N SER A 461 -3.87 -16.35 8.64
CA SER A 461 -5.26 -15.85 8.64
C SER A 461 -6.32 -16.91 8.30
N ASP A 462 -6.32 -18.01 9.05
CA ASP A 462 -7.29 -19.08 8.96
C ASP A 462 -8.60 -18.75 9.70
N VAL A 463 -9.56 -19.70 9.64
CA VAL A 463 -10.84 -19.59 10.33
C VAL A 463 -10.69 -19.58 11.86
N GLU A 464 -9.69 -20.24 12.44
CA GLU A 464 -9.51 -20.33 13.89
C GLU A 464 -9.00 -19.00 14.48
N ASN A 465 -8.00 -18.40 13.85
CA ASN A 465 -7.48 -17.08 14.22
C ASN A 465 -8.54 -15.99 13.97
N GLY A 466 -9.30 -16.08 12.88
CA GLY A 466 -10.46 -15.21 12.66
C GLY A 466 -11.53 -15.33 13.76
N LEU A 467 -11.82 -16.53 14.27
CA LEU A 467 -12.75 -16.74 15.39
C LEU A 467 -12.23 -16.15 16.70
N LYS A 468 -10.91 -16.18 16.95
CA LYS A 468 -10.28 -15.55 18.13
C LYS A 468 -10.47 -14.02 18.09
N ILE A 469 -10.23 -13.38 16.94
CA ILE A 469 -10.49 -11.94 16.74
C ILE A 469 -11.98 -11.63 16.96
N ALA A 470 -12.87 -12.39 16.31
CA ALA A 470 -14.32 -12.20 16.41
C ALA A 470 -14.86 -12.28 17.84
N LYS A 471 -14.39 -13.27 18.62
CA LYS A 471 -14.77 -13.46 20.02
C LYS A 471 -14.35 -12.30 20.93
N GLU A 472 -13.23 -11.65 20.61
CA GLU A 472 -12.76 -10.47 21.33
C GLU A 472 -13.50 -9.21 20.86
N ALA A 473 -13.76 -9.05 19.56
CA ALA A 473 -14.49 -7.92 18.97
C ALA A 473 -15.95 -7.82 19.47
N ALA A 474 -16.60 -8.97 19.68
CA ALA A 474 -17.95 -9.05 20.25
C ALA A 474 -18.07 -8.42 21.65
N LYS A 475 -16.99 -8.36 22.44
CA LYS A 475 -16.97 -7.72 23.77
C LYS A 475 -17.12 -6.19 23.68
N TYR A 476 -16.84 -5.61 22.52
CA TYR A 476 -16.77 -4.17 22.29
C TYR A 476 -17.81 -3.68 21.26
N ASN A 477 -18.85 -4.49 20.99
CA ASN A 477 -19.92 -4.19 20.04
C ASN A 477 -19.44 -3.78 18.63
N MET A 478 -18.32 -4.36 18.17
CA MET A 478 -17.82 -4.16 16.82
C MET A 478 -18.46 -5.13 15.84
N LYS A 479 -18.87 -4.62 14.67
CA LYS A 479 -19.34 -5.44 13.55
C LYS A 479 -18.18 -6.08 12.82
N LEU A 480 -18.40 -7.24 12.21
CA LEU A 480 -17.39 -7.95 11.42
C LEU A 480 -17.67 -7.90 9.93
N LEU A 481 -16.60 -7.71 9.16
CA LEU A 481 -16.53 -7.99 7.73
C LEU A 481 -15.66 -9.24 7.54
N LEU A 482 -16.28 -10.36 7.15
CA LEU A 482 -15.56 -11.59 6.83
C LEU A 482 -15.12 -11.56 5.36
N CYS A 483 -13.81 -11.46 5.12
CA CYS A 483 -13.21 -11.35 3.80
C CYS A 483 -12.69 -12.70 3.30
N PHE A 484 -13.53 -13.42 2.55
CA PHE A 484 -13.16 -14.71 1.97
C PHE A 484 -12.28 -14.49 0.74
N HIS A 485 -11.01 -14.87 0.83
CA HIS A 485 -10.10 -14.85 -0.32
C HIS A 485 -10.38 -15.99 -1.31
N TYR A 486 -10.92 -17.11 -0.83
CA TYR A 486 -11.04 -18.38 -1.58
C TYR A 486 -9.71 -18.84 -2.18
N SER A 487 -8.67 -18.77 -1.35
CA SER A 487 -7.27 -19.11 -1.59
C SER A 487 -6.68 -19.52 -0.24
N ASP A 488 -5.59 -20.29 -0.26
CA ASP A 488 -4.84 -20.60 0.97
C ASP A 488 -3.90 -19.44 1.38
N PHE A 489 -3.71 -18.45 0.52
CA PHE A 489 -2.84 -17.30 0.81
C PHE A 489 -3.34 -16.03 0.12
N TRP A 490 -2.51 -14.99 0.07
CA TRP A 490 -2.81 -13.72 -0.59
C TRP A 490 -3.52 -13.91 -1.93
N ALA A 491 -4.66 -13.22 -2.07
CA ALA A 491 -5.44 -13.14 -3.30
C ALA A 491 -5.46 -11.67 -3.70
N GLU A 492 -4.84 -11.38 -4.83
CA GLU A 492 -4.50 -10.04 -5.33
C GLU A 492 -4.73 -10.00 -6.86
N PRO A 493 -4.66 -8.85 -7.54
CA PRO A 493 -4.93 -8.75 -8.97
C PRO A 493 -4.01 -9.60 -9.86
N SER A 494 -2.83 -9.98 -9.36
CA SER A 494 -1.88 -10.81 -10.10
C SER A 494 -1.90 -12.30 -9.72
N VAL A 495 -2.54 -12.68 -8.61
CA VAL A 495 -2.53 -14.05 -8.05
C VAL A 495 -3.87 -14.38 -7.40
N GLN A 496 -4.57 -15.40 -7.91
CA GLN A 496 -5.87 -15.86 -7.41
C GLN A 496 -5.86 -17.39 -7.34
N ASN A 497 -4.92 -17.96 -6.59
CA ASN A 497 -4.67 -19.40 -6.59
C ASN A 497 -5.83 -20.19 -5.96
N LEU A 498 -6.14 -21.37 -6.52
CA LEU A 498 -7.07 -22.31 -5.89
C LEU A 498 -6.49 -22.84 -4.57
N PRO A 499 -7.30 -23.00 -3.52
CA PRO A 499 -6.94 -23.76 -2.31
C PRO A 499 -6.40 -25.15 -2.64
N LYS A 500 -5.37 -25.61 -1.93
CA LYS A 500 -4.74 -26.93 -2.13
C LYS A 500 -5.78 -28.04 -2.19
N ALA A 501 -6.70 -28.06 -1.24
CA ALA A 501 -7.78 -29.05 -1.13
C ALA A 501 -8.74 -29.09 -2.34
N TRP A 502 -8.81 -28.00 -3.12
CA TRP A 502 -9.71 -27.84 -4.26
C TRP A 502 -9.02 -28.06 -5.62
N LYS A 503 -7.68 -28.18 -5.67
CA LYS A 503 -6.92 -28.43 -6.92
C LYS A 503 -7.38 -29.70 -7.64
N LYS A 504 -7.78 -30.74 -6.91
CA LYS A 504 -8.34 -31.99 -7.47
C LYS A 504 -9.67 -31.82 -8.20
N ASP A 505 -10.39 -30.73 -7.90
CA ASP A 505 -11.70 -30.40 -8.49
C ASP A 505 -11.56 -29.33 -9.60
N ALA A 506 -10.33 -28.95 -10.01
CA ALA A 506 -10.06 -27.84 -10.93
C ALA A 506 -10.84 -27.92 -12.26
N ASP A 507 -10.93 -29.12 -12.85
CA ASP A 507 -11.67 -29.37 -14.09
C ASP A 507 -13.18 -29.62 -13.87
N ASN A 508 -13.68 -29.44 -12.65
CA ASN A 508 -15.09 -29.64 -12.27
C ASN A 508 -15.71 -28.35 -11.67
N PRO A 509 -16.14 -27.40 -12.53
CA PRO A 509 -16.87 -26.19 -12.12
C PRO A 509 -18.02 -26.42 -11.13
N GLN A 510 -18.80 -27.49 -11.32
CA GLN A 510 -19.95 -27.78 -10.49
C GLN A 510 -19.53 -28.12 -9.06
N LYS A 511 -18.44 -28.89 -8.91
CA LYS A 511 -17.85 -29.25 -7.62
C LYS A 511 -17.16 -28.05 -6.95
N LEU A 512 -16.44 -27.22 -7.70
CA LEU A 512 -15.85 -25.99 -7.15
C LEU A 512 -16.89 -25.01 -6.62
N ARG A 513 -18.03 -24.82 -7.31
CA ARG A 513 -19.17 -24.03 -6.77
C ARG A 513 -19.68 -24.59 -5.45
N LEU A 514 -19.80 -25.92 -5.34
CA LEU A 514 -20.24 -26.57 -4.11
C LEU A 514 -19.22 -26.38 -2.97
N ASN A 515 -17.92 -26.46 -3.26
CA ASN A 515 -16.86 -26.22 -2.30
C ASN A 515 -16.89 -24.76 -1.77
N VAL A 516 -17.06 -23.77 -2.65
CA VAL A 516 -17.24 -22.35 -2.28
C VAL A 516 -18.47 -22.15 -1.39
N TYR A 517 -19.63 -22.67 -1.79
CA TYR A 517 -20.87 -22.58 -1.01
C TYR A 517 -20.72 -23.23 0.38
N ASN A 518 -20.20 -24.45 0.46
CA ASN A 518 -20.03 -25.17 1.73
C ASN A 518 -19.06 -24.45 2.66
N TYR A 519 -17.88 -24.06 2.17
CA TYR A 519 -16.87 -23.39 2.99
C TYR A 519 -17.36 -22.04 3.55
N THR A 520 -18.07 -21.26 2.72
CA THR A 520 -18.70 -20.00 3.15
C THR A 520 -19.76 -20.26 4.22
N LYS A 521 -20.63 -21.25 4.00
CA LYS A 521 -21.72 -21.66 4.90
C LYS A 521 -21.22 -22.16 6.26
N GLU A 522 -20.22 -23.03 6.25
CA GLU A 522 -19.62 -23.60 7.47
C GLU A 522 -18.86 -22.53 8.26
N THR A 523 -18.10 -21.66 7.59
CA THR A 523 -17.38 -20.57 8.25
C THR A 523 -18.34 -19.57 8.90
N ILE A 524 -19.36 -19.10 8.18
CA ILE A 524 -20.37 -18.17 8.74
C ILE A 524 -21.09 -18.78 9.94
N LYS A 525 -21.40 -20.09 9.91
CA LYS A 525 -21.98 -20.80 11.07
C LYS A 525 -21.07 -20.74 12.29
N LYS A 526 -19.78 -21.11 12.16
CA LYS A 526 -18.81 -21.07 13.26
C LYS A 526 -18.71 -19.68 13.90
N PHE A 527 -18.68 -18.61 13.09
CA PHE A 527 -18.66 -17.23 13.60
C PHE A 527 -19.97 -16.85 14.31
N LYS A 528 -21.13 -17.30 13.81
CA LYS A 528 -22.41 -17.09 14.49
C LYS A 528 -22.55 -17.88 15.80
N GLU A 529 -22.01 -19.08 15.87
CA GLU A 529 -22.03 -19.95 17.05
C GLU A 529 -21.28 -19.31 18.24
N ILE A 530 -20.23 -18.51 17.99
CA ILE A 530 -19.54 -17.72 19.02
C ILE A 530 -20.15 -16.34 19.28
N GLY A 531 -21.30 -16.01 18.67
CA GLY A 531 -22.03 -14.76 18.89
C GLY A 531 -21.49 -13.54 18.13
N ALA A 532 -20.75 -13.73 17.03
CA ALA A 532 -20.21 -12.60 16.26
C ALA A 532 -21.29 -11.80 15.47
N ASP A 533 -21.23 -10.47 15.54
CA ASP A 533 -22.08 -9.56 14.75
C ASP A 533 -21.53 -9.41 13.32
N ILE A 534 -21.85 -10.37 12.45
CA ILE A 534 -21.47 -10.36 11.03
C ILE A 534 -22.35 -9.36 10.29
N GLY A 535 -21.87 -8.12 10.12
CA GLY A 535 -22.58 -7.09 9.36
C GLY A 535 -22.31 -7.12 7.85
N MET A 536 -21.20 -7.72 7.41
CA MET A 536 -20.81 -7.80 6.00
C MET A 536 -19.99 -9.06 5.70
N VAL A 537 -20.13 -9.59 4.49
CA VAL A 537 -19.29 -10.67 3.96
C VAL A 537 -18.77 -10.26 2.60
N GLN A 538 -17.44 -10.25 2.43
CA GLN A 538 -16.78 -9.98 1.18
C GLN A 538 -16.44 -11.31 0.48
N ILE A 539 -16.84 -11.44 -0.78
CA ILE A 539 -16.70 -12.66 -1.59
C ILE A 539 -15.61 -12.44 -2.65
N GLY A 540 -14.44 -13.02 -2.39
CA GLY A 540 -13.22 -12.80 -3.18
C GLY A 540 -12.49 -11.52 -2.76
N ASN A 541 -11.17 -11.48 -2.94
CA ASN A 541 -10.37 -10.28 -2.72
C ASN A 541 -9.75 -9.77 -4.03
N GLU A 542 -9.90 -8.47 -4.30
CA GLU A 542 -9.35 -7.76 -5.46
C GLU A 542 -9.53 -8.51 -6.80
N ILE A 543 -10.75 -8.98 -7.06
CA ILE A 543 -11.08 -9.91 -8.16
C ILE A 543 -11.09 -9.26 -9.56
N SER A 544 -10.48 -8.09 -9.73
CA SER A 544 -10.56 -7.25 -10.94
C SER A 544 -9.98 -7.88 -12.21
N ARG A 545 -9.17 -8.93 -12.05
CA ARG A 545 -8.42 -9.62 -13.11
C ARG A 545 -8.65 -11.13 -13.14
N GLY A 546 -9.41 -11.67 -12.19
CA GLY A 546 -9.65 -13.09 -12.02
C GLY A 546 -10.10 -13.47 -10.61
N MET A 547 -10.44 -14.74 -10.40
CA MET A 547 -10.82 -15.34 -9.12
C MET A 547 -10.74 -16.87 -9.23
N MET A 548 -10.47 -17.59 -8.14
CA MET A 548 -10.62 -19.07 -8.08
C MET A 548 -9.85 -19.82 -9.19
N GLY A 549 -8.58 -19.45 -9.41
CA GLY A 549 -7.72 -19.99 -10.47
C GLY A 549 -8.01 -19.48 -11.89
N VAL A 550 -9.12 -18.78 -12.11
CA VAL A 550 -9.53 -18.26 -13.42
C VAL A 550 -9.02 -16.84 -13.60
N MET A 551 -7.95 -16.67 -14.38
CA MET A 551 -7.32 -15.37 -14.67
C MET A 551 -7.61 -14.86 -16.08
N GLN A 552 -7.56 -13.54 -16.27
CA GLN A 552 -7.59 -12.89 -17.59
C GLN A 552 -6.49 -13.41 -18.52
N SER A 553 -6.75 -13.38 -19.83
CA SER A 553 -5.73 -13.61 -20.85
C SER A 553 -4.85 -12.36 -21.04
N LYS A 554 -3.66 -12.55 -21.65
CA LYS A 554 -2.58 -11.53 -21.71
C LYS A 554 -3.00 -10.17 -22.32
N ASN A 555 -3.98 -10.17 -23.22
CA ASN A 555 -4.38 -9.00 -24.02
C ASN A 555 -5.90 -8.66 -23.90
N SER A 556 -6.59 -9.16 -22.89
CA SER A 556 -8.03 -8.93 -22.67
C SER A 556 -8.33 -8.65 -21.21
N SER A 557 -9.48 -8.01 -20.94
CA SER A 557 -10.04 -7.94 -19.59
C SER A 557 -10.82 -9.22 -19.30
N ILE A 558 -10.76 -9.73 -18.06
CA ILE A 558 -11.56 -10.90 -17.65
C ILE A 558 -13.06 -10.68 -17.92
N TRP A 559 -13.54 -9.45 -17.74
CA TRP A 559 -14.92 -9.00 -17.98
C TRP A 559 -15.35 -9.03 -19.46
N GLU A 560 -14.42 -9.29 -20.40
CA GLU A 560 -14.68 -9.45 -21.84
C GLU A 560 -14.60 -10.93 -22.26
N GLU A 561 -14.04 -11.80 -21.42
CA GLU A 561 -13.85 -13.24 -21.68
C GLU A 561 -15.07 -14.04 -21.18
N LYS A 562 -16.17 -13.95 -21.95
CA LYS A 562 -17.51 -14.42 -21.57
C LYS A 562 -17.54 -15.74 -20.77
N SER A 563 -16.93 -16.81 -21.26
CA SER A 563 -16.98 -18.13 -20.61
C SER A 563 -16.21 -18.21 -19.29
N LYS A 564 -15.16 -17.39 -19.11
CA LYS A 564 -14.42 -17.30 -17.85
C LYS A 564 -15.18 -16.48 -16.81
N VAL A 565 -15.82 -15.39 -17.23
CA VAL A 565 -16.57 -14.54 -16.30
C VAL A 565 -17.89 -15.19 -15.88
N GLU A 566 -18.61 -15.88 -16.78
CA GLU A 566 -19.77 -16.72 -16.41
C GLU A 566 -19.38 -17.78 -15.35
N LEU A 567 -18.14 -18.31 -15.42
CA LEU A 567 -17.61 -19.25 -14.43
C LEU A 567 -17.29 -18.57 -13.08
N ILE A 568 -16.59 -17.43 -13.09
CA ILE A 568 -16.29 -16.64 -11.88
C ILE A 568 -17.59 -16.21 -11.18
N ASP A 569 -18.53 -15.64 -11.92
CA ASP A 569 -19.81 -15.16 -11.40
C ASP A 569 -20.64 -16.31 -10.80
N SER A 570 -20.49 -17.52 -11.34
CA SER A 570 -21.10 -18.72 -10.75
C SER A 570 -20.47 -19.17 -9.42
N TYR A 571 -19.19 -18.85 -9.16
CA TYR A 571 -18.56 -19.02 -7.85
C TYR A 571 -18.99 -17.91 -6.88
N ILE A 572 -19.05 -16.66 -7.34
CA ILE A 572 -19.54 -15.53 -6.54
C ILE A 572 -20.95 -15.83 -6.05
N ASN A 573 -21.88 -16.20 -6.95
CA ASN A 573 -23.25 -16.55 -6.59
C ASN A 573 -23.37 -17.76 -5.66
N ALA A 574 -22.42 -18.71 -5.71
CA ALA A 574 -22.38 -19.82 -4.75
C ALA A 574 -22.03 -19.35 -3.33
N GLY A 575 -21.06 -18.41 -3.21
CA GLY A 575 -20.78 -17.71 -1.96
C GLY A 575 -21.97 -16.87 -1.50
N SER A 576 -22.57 -16.07 -2.39
CA SER A 576 -23.68 -15.17 -2.05
C SER A 576 -24.87 -15.94 -1.50
N LYS A 577 -25.23 -17.06 -2.14
CA LYS A 577 -26.28 -17.96 -1.65
C LYS A 577 -26.01 -18.46 -0.23
N ALA A 578 -24.77 -18.84 0.08
CA ALA A 578 -24.40 -19.27 1.43
C ALA A 578 -24.55 -18.13 2.47
N VAL A 579 -24.18 -16.89 2.11
CA VAL A 579 -24.39 -15.70 2.95
C VAL A 579 -25.89 -15.47 3.19
N ARG A 580 -26.72 -15.43 2.14
CA ARG A 580 -28.17 -15.21 2.27
C ARG A 580 -28.85 -16.27 3.14
N GLU A 581 -28.44 -17.53 3.04
CA GLU A 581 -28.98 -18.62 3.87
C GLU A 581 -28.55 -18.52 5.36
N CYS A 582 -27.31 -18.08 5.64
CA CYS A 582 -26.71 -18.22 6.97
C CYS A 582 -26.67 -16.91 7.77
N ALA A 583 -26.54 -15.77 7.09
CA ALA A 583 -26.48 -14.42 7.65
C ALA A 583 -27.29 -13.44 6.76
N PRO A 584 -28.63 -13.55 6.70
CA PRO A 584 -29.46 -12.78 5.76
C PRO A 584 -29.44 -11.26 5.96
N GLU A 585 -29.14 -10.77 7.18
CA GLU A 585 -28.98 -9.33 7.46
C GLU A 585 -27.59 -8.79 7.08
N ALA A 586 -26.62 -9.66 6.77
CA ALA A 586 -25.26 -9.25 6.38
C ALA A 586 -25.24 -8.76 4.94
N LEU A 587 -24.53 -7.65 4.70
CA LEU A 587 -24.32 -7.11 3.36
C LEU A 587 -23.32 -7.97 2.59
N ILE A 588 -23.61 -8.28 1.33
CA ILE A 588 -22.67 -8.97 0.44
C ILE A 588 -21.83 -7.94 -0.31
N ALA A 589 -20.50 -8.04 -0.19
CA ALA A 589 -19.55 -7.15 -0.84
C ALA A 589 -18.68 -7.89 -1.88
N LEU A 590 -18.42 -7.23 -3.01
CA LEU A 590 -17.44 -7.65 -4.02
C LEU A 590 -16.32 -6.61 -4.09
N HIS A 591 -15.06 -7.05 -4.22
CA HIS A 591 -13.88 -6.19 -4.06
C HIS A 591 -13.05 -6.03 -5.34
N LEU A 592 -12.77 -4.79 -5.75
CA LEU A 592 -11.86 -4.46 -6.87
C LEU A 592 -10.68 -3.58 -6.40
N ASP A 593 -9.50 -3.78 -6.97
CA ASP A 593 -8.25 -3.04 -6.68
C ASP A 593 -8.23 -1.56 -7.15
N THR A 594 -9.35 -1.02 -7.62
CA THR A 594 -9.34 0.21 -8.41
C THR A 594 -10.58 1.09 -8.22
N LEU A 595 -10.38 2.40 -8.36
CA LEU A 595 -11.45 3.42 -8.48
C LEU A 595 -11.79 3.76 -9.94
N TYR A 596 -11.22 3.07 -10.93
CA TYR A 596 -11.45 3.40 -12.33
C TYR A 596 -12.85 2.96 -12.80
N THR A 597 -13.75 3.93 -12.97
CA THR A 597 -15.14 3.71 -13.39
C THR A 597 -15.30 3.01 -14.74
N GLY A 598 -14.28 3.06 -15.62
CA GLY A 598 -14.26 2.30 -16.87
C GLY A 598 -14.19 0.78 -16.64
N THR A 599 -13.53 0.33 -15.57
CA THR A 599 -13.57 -1.07 -15.11
C THR A 599 -14.95 -1.39 -14.54
N TYR A 600 -15.49 -0.54 -13.65
CA TYR A 600 -16.79 -0.77 -13.02
C TYR A 600 -17.91 -0.93 -14.04
N LYS A 601 -17.87 -0.17 -15.14
CA LYS A 601 -18.82 -0.34 -16.22
C LYS A 601 -18.82 -1.77 -16.78
N LYS A 602 -17.65 -2.29 -17.15
CA LYS A 602 -17.53 -3.66 -17.70
C LYS A 602 -17.98 -4.71 -16.68
N VAL A 603 -17.52 -4.58 -15.44
CA VAL A 603 -17.81 -5.51 -14.34
C VAL A 603 -19.32 -5.56 -14.06
N MET A 604 -19.94 -4.40 -13.81
CA MET A 604 -21.36 -4.33 -13.42
C MET A 604 -22.30 -4.63 -14.59
N ASP A 605 -21.91 -4.33 -15.84
CA ASP A 605 -22.65 -4.77 -17.04
C ASP A 605 -22.69 -6.31 -17.17
N VAL A 606 -21.65 -7.01 -16.67
CA VAL A 606 -21.60 -8.48 -16.67
C VAL A 606 -22.33 -9.06 -15.46
N TRP A 607 -22.12 -8.53 -14.26
CA TRP A 607 -22.82 -8.97 -13.05
C TRP A 607 -24.35 -8.80 -13.12
N GLU A 608 -24.86 -7.81 -13.84
CA GLU A 608 -26.30 -7.68 -14.13
C GLU A 608 -26.78 -8.61 -15.25
N ARG A 609 -25.89 -9.05 -16.16
CA ARG A 609 -26.21 -10.06 -17.20
C ARG A 609 -26.31 -11.46 -16.60
N ASP A 610 -25.44 -11.78 -15.65
CA ASP A 610 -25.29 -13.11 -15.05
C ASP A 610 -25.97 -13.23 -13.68
N ASP A 611 -26.79 -12.23 -13.33
CA ASP A 611 -27.67 -12.18 -12.14
C ASP A 611 -26.89 -12.41 -10.82
N VAL A 612 -25.80 -11.67 -10.64
CA VAL A 612 -24.92 -11.75 -9.46
C VAL A 612 -25.54 -11.03 -8.27
N ASP A 613 -25.82 -11.78 -7.20
CA ASP A 613 -26.36 -11.25 -5.94
C ASP A 613 -25.25 -10.63 -5.08
N TYR A 614 -25.29 -9.31 -4.93
CA TYR A 614 -24.44 -8.52 -4.04
C TYR A 614 -25.10 -7.18 -3.69
N ASP A 615 -24.71 -6.60 -2.56
CA ASP A 615 -25.24 -5.32 -2.06
C ASP A 615 -24.26 -4.15 -2.23
N VAL A 616 -22.96 -4.43 -2.06
CA VAL A 616 -21.88 -3.44 -1.97
C VAL A 616 -20.82 -3.70 -3.04
N LEU A 617 -20.43 -2.67 -3.78
CA LEU A 617 -19.13 -2.67 -4.46
C LEU A 617 -18.11 -2.01 -3.53
N GLY A 618 -17.04 -2.73 -3.21
CA GLY A 618 -15.92 -2.23 -2.44
C GLY A 618 -14.68 -2.02 -3.31
N ALA A 619 -13.81 -1.11 -2.89
CA ALA A 619 -12.56 -0.85 -3.60
C ALA A 619 -11.35 -0.61 -2.68
N SER A 620 -10.16 -1.02 -3.13
CA SER A 620 -8.87 -0.54 -2.62
C SER A 620 -8.62 0.89 -3.10
N SER A 621 -8.07 1.74 -2.24
CA SER A 621 -7.79 3.14 -2.58
C SER A 621 -6.62 3.73 -1.78
N TYR A 622 -5.42 3.29 -2.08
CA TYR A 622 -4.19 3.84 -1.48
C TYR A 622 -3.78 5.16 -2.13
N ALA A 623 -3.70 6.24 -1.33
CA ALA A 623 -3.45 7.59 -1.86
C ALA A 623 -2.09 7.73 -2.56
N PHE A 624 -1.05 7.02 -2.10
CA PHE A 624 0.29 7.04 -2.71
C PHE A 624 0.35 6.44 -4.12
N TRP A 625 -0.56 5.54 -4.49
CA TRP A 625 -0.71 5.03 -5.86
C TRP A 625 -1.77 5.80 -6.66
N ALA A 626 -2.90 6.18 -6.04
CA ALA A 626 -4.00 6.87 -6.70
C ALA A 626 -3.70 8.35 -7.04
N GLY A 627 -2.74 8.96 -6.36
CA GLY A 627 -2.30 10.33 -6.59
C GLY A 627 -3.30 11.41 -6.16
N ASP A 628 -3.01 12.67 -6.49
CA ASP A 628 -3.81 13.83 -6.06
C ASP A 628 -5.29 13.78 -6.51
N ASN A 629 -5.60 13.02 -7.56
CA ASN A 629 -6.96 12.87 -8.10
C ASN A 629 -7.83 11.85 -7.35
N MET A 630 -7.28 11.13 -6.34
CA MET A 630 -7.97 10.10 -5.54
C MET A 630 -9.38 10.54 -5.08
N VAL A 631 -9.50 11.74 -4.48
CA VAL A 631 -10.75 12.30 -3.94
C VAL A 631 -11.85 12.41 -5.01
N ASN A 632 -11.48 12.81 -6.23
CA ASN A 632 -12.40 12.98 -7.36
C ASN A 632 -12.76 11.62 -8.00
N SER A 633 -11.80 10.70 -8.08
CA SER A 633 -12.07 9.31 -8.48
C SER A 633 -13.04 8.63 -7.53
N LEU A 634 -12.87 8.80 -6.21
CA LEU A 634 -13.71 8.18 -5.19
C LEU A 634 -15.16 8.69 -5.22
N LYS A 635 -15.36 9.99 -5.48
CA LYS A 635 -16.69 10.58 -5.70
C LYS A 635 -17.38 9.99 -6.93
N LYS A 636 -16.69 9.96 -8.08
CA LYS A 636 -17.21 9.41 -9.35
C LYS A 636 -17.48 7.91 -9.28
N ALA A 637 -16.65 7.16 -8.55
CA ALA A 637 -16.85 5.77 -8.22
C ALA A 637 -18.19 5.59 -7.47
N GLY A 638 -18.38 6.28 -6.35
CA GLY A 638 -19.63 6.24 -5.57
C GLY A 638 -20.87 6.64 -6.38
N GLU A 639 -20.79 7.71 -7.19
CA GLU A 639 -21.85 8.14 -8.10
C GLU A 639 -22.23 7.05 -9.12
N TYR A 640 -21.23 6.40 -9.73
CA TYR A 640 -21.45 5.34 -10.70
C TYR A 640 -22.12 4.12 -10.05
N VAL A 641 -21.62 3.68 -8.88
CA VAL A 641 -22.17 2.55 -8.13
C VAL A 641 -23.61 2.82 -7.66
N ALA A 642 -23.89 4.05 -7.22
CA ALA A 642 -25.25 4.49 -6.90
C ALA A 642 -26.19 4.39 -8.11
N SER A 643 -25.70 4.72 -9.32
CA SER A 643 -26.52 4.65 -10.55
C SER A 643 -27.00 3.22 -10.88
N ARG A 644 -26.32 2.19 -10.37
CA ARG A 644 -26.63 0.75 -10.56
C ARG A 644 -27.35 0.11 -9.35
N GLY A 645 -27.78 0.89 -8.36
CA GLY A 645 -28.58 0.37 -7.24
C GLY A 645 -27.78 -0.37 -6.16
N LYS A 646 -26.46 -0.14 -6.10
CA LYS A 646 -25.54 -0.76 -5.14
C LYS A 646 -24.95 0.27 -4.16
N LEU A 647 -24.53 -0.21 -3.00
CA LEU A 647 -23.83 0.57 -1.97
C LEU A 647 -22.33 0.61 -2.27
N PHE A 648 -21.61 1.57 -1.69
CA PHE A 648 -20.18 1.76 -1.96
C PHE A 648 -19.36 1.93 -0.67
N THR A 649 -18.19 1.28 -0.61
CA THR A 649 -17.26 1.36 0.53
C THR A 649 -15.81 1.31 0.04
N VAL A 650 -14.88 1.91 0.77
CA VAL A 650 -13.45 1.58 0.59
C VAL A 650 -13.15 0.40 1.51
N LEU A 651 -12.60 -0.68 0.96
CA LEU A 651 -12.27 -1.92 1.69
C LEU A 651 -10.82 -1.94 2.17
N GLU A 652 -9.93 -1.21 1.49
CA GLU A 652 -8.52 -1.12 1.85
C GLU A 652 -7.98 0.29 1.56
N THR A 653 -7.29 0.88 2.55
CA THR A 653 -6.48 2.09 2.42
C THR A 653 -5.52 2.20 3.60
N SER A 654 -4.43 2.94 3.42
CA SER A 654 -3.46 3.26 4.47
C SER A 654 -2.75 4.58 4.14
N TRP A 655 -1.97 5.11 5.09
CA TRP A 655 -1.04 6.20 4.85
C TRP A 655 0.18 6.17 5.78
N LEU A 656 1.32 6.66 5.27
CA LEU A 656 2.63 6.63 5.93
C LEU A 656 2.66 7.41 7.26
N ASN A 657 2.99 6.73 8.36
CA ASN A 657 3.44 7.35 9.62
C ASN A 657 4.92 7.76 9.54
N SER A 658 5.73 7.06 8.74
CA SER A 658 7.16 7.33 8.54
C SER A 658 7.62 6.87 7.15
N THR A 659 8.87 7.10 6.79
CA THR A 659 9.50 6.59 5.56
C THR A 659 10.42 5.39 5.81
N GLU A 660 10.68 5.08 7.07
CA GLU A 660 11.71 4.14 7.50
C GLU A 660 11.17 2.70 7.58
N ASP A 661 12.06 1.76 7.88
CA ASP A 661 11.78 0.35 8.16
C ASP A 661 11.98 0.11 9.66
N ALA A 662 10.98 -0.42 10.37
CA ALA A 662 11.07 -0.69 11.81
C ALA A 662 11.32 -2.15 12.18
N ASP A 663 11.46 -3.05 11.21
CA ASP A 663 11.39 -4.52 11.35
C ASP A 663 12.61 -5.22 10.73
N GLY A 664 13.17 -4.63 9.67
CA GLY A 664 14.25 -5.15 8.84
C GLY A 664 13.79 -5.93 7.62
N THR A 665 12.49 -5.82 7.30
CA THR A 665 11.87 -6.33 6.09
C THR A 665 11.36 -5.13 5.30
N SER A 666 11.77 -5.01 4.04
CA SER A 666 11.49 -3.80 3.24
C SER A 666 9.99 -3.49 3.17
N ASN A 667 9.61 -2.34 3.73
CA ASN A 667 8.29 -1.75 3.57
C ASN A 667 7.87 -1.67 2.09
N MET A 668 6.60 -1.93 1.81
CA MET A 668 6.00 -1.88 0.46
C MET A 668 6.12 -0.50 -0.17
N ILE A 669 6.14 0.55 0.65
CA ILE A 669 6.31 1.96 0.25
C ILE A 669 7.16 2.67 1.31
N SER A 670 8.32 3.17 0.93
CA SER A 670 9.20 4.01 1.77
C SER A 670 9.24 5.49 1.33
N SER A 671 8.42 5.89 0.36
CA SER A 671 8.34 7.29 -0.10
C SER A 671 7.03 7.59 -0.82
N THR A 672 6.61 8.85 -0.84
CA THR A 672 5.40 9.29 -1.57
C THR A 672 5.67 10.52 -2.44
N LYS A 673 4.99 10.57 -3.60
CA LYS A 673 5.01 11.72 -4.51
C LYS A 673 3.83 12.68 -4.31
N VAL A 674 2.85 12.28 -3.49
CA VAL A 674 1.64 13.06 -3.19
C VAL A 674 1.98 14.11 -2.13
N LYS A 675 2.28 15.33 -2.59
CA LYS A 675 2.72 16.45 -1.73
C LYS A 675 1.61 17.03 -0.85
N LYS A 676 0.35 16.67 -1.12
CA LYS A 676 -0.83 17.21 -0.43
C LYS A 676 -0.89 16.80 1.05
N TYR A 677 -0.42 15.60 1.37
CA TYR A 677 -0.47 15.03 2.71
C TYR A 677 0.97 14.82 3.20
N LYS A 678 1.25 15.15 4.46
CA LYS A 678 2.57 14.92 5.07
C LYS A 678 2.78 13.43 5.35
N VAL A 679 4.01 12.98 5.48
CA VAL A 679 4.31 11.73 6.20
C VAL A 679 4.14 12.02 7.70
N GLY A 680 3.55 11.10 8.46
CA GLY A 680 3.28 11.26 9.90
C GLY A 680 1.79 11.26 10.28
N PRO A 681 1.47 11.19 11.58
CA PRO A 681 0.10 11.09 12.10
C PRO A 681 -0.88 12.14 11.55
N GLN A 682 -0.45 13.40 11.38
CA GLN A 682 -1.32 14.43 10.79
C GLN A 682 -1.70 14.08 9.34
N GLY A 683 -0.78 13.54 8.55
CA GLY A 683 -1.06 13.13 7.18
C GLY A 683 -2.07 11.98 7.09
N GLN A 684 -2.00 11.03 8.04
CA GLN A 684 -2.98 9.96 8.16
C GLN A 684 -4.39 10.52 8.42
N VAL A 685 -4.51 11.49 9.33
CA VAL A 685 -5.76 12.23 9.58
C VAL A 685 -6.22 12.96 8.33
N ASP A 686 -5.35 13.69 7.64
CA ASP A 686 -5.71 14.50 6.48
C ASP A 686 -6.24 13.62 5.32
N VAL A 687 -5.57 12.49 5.05
CA VAL A 687 -6.01 11.50 4.05
C VAL A 687 -7.37 10.94 4.42
N LEU A 688 -7.53 10.43 5.64
CA LEU A 688 -8.78 9.83 6.09
C LEU A 688 -9.93 10.83 6.02
N THR A 689 -9.72 12.05 6.51
CA THR A 689 -10.75 13.10 6.50
C THR A 689 -11.26 13.37 5.08
N ASP A 690 -10.36 13.53 4.11
CA ASP A 690 -10.72 13.83 2.72
C ASP A 690 -11.31 12.62 1.99
N MET A 691 -10.90 11.40 2.31
CA MET A 691 -11.53 10.18 1.79
C MET A 691 -12.93 10.00 2.36
N TYR A 692 -13.16 10.25 3.64
CA TYR A 692 -14.48 10.17 4.25
C TYR A 692 -15.43 11.26 3.74
N ASP A 693 -14.99 12.51 3.60
CA ASP A 693 -15.80 13.56 2.94
C ASP A 693 -16.13 13.19 1.48
N ALA A 694 -15.21 12.51 0.78
CA ALA A 694 -15.42 12.06 -0.59
C ALA A 694 -16.40 10.88 -0.72
N ILE A 695 -16.26 9.83 0.09
CA ILE A 695 -17.16 8.67 -0.02
C ILE A 695 -18.56 9.00 0.50
N LEU A 696 -18.66 9.77 1.58
CA LEU A 696 -19.94 10.14 2.19
C LEU A 696 -20.67 11.25 1.44
N SER A 697 -20.02 11.95 0.50
CA SER A 697 -20.73 12.94 -0.33
C SER A 697 -21.92 12.31 -1.07
N ASN A 698 -21.77 11.04 -1.47
CA ASN A 698 -22.86 10.19 -1.97
C ASN A 698 -23.56 9.45 -0.83
N ASP A 699 -24.90 9.46 -0.82
CA ASP A 699 -25.69 8.84 0.26
C ASP A 699 -25.69 7.29 0.22
N ASN A 700 -25.11 6.67 -0.82
CA ASN A 700 -24.83 5.22 -0.87
C ASN A 700 -23.47 4.84 -0.25
N GLY A 701 -22.64 5.82 0.11
CA GLY A 701 -21.33 5.61 0.74
C GLY A 701 -21.47 5.16 2.19
N LEU A 702 -20.89 4.00 2.52
CA LEU A 702 -20.95 3.37 3.84
C LEU A 702 -19.84 3.84 4.78
N GLY A 703 -18.60 3.94 4.28
CA GLY A 703 -17.42 4.31 5.05
C GLY A 703 -16.14 3.68 4.50
N ILE A 704 -15.15 3.48 5.36
CA ILE A 704 -13.79 3.07 4.97
C ILE A 704 -13.25 2.04 5.97
N PHE A 705 -12.54 1.04 5.45
CA PHE A 705 -11.68 0.15 6.23
C PHE A 705 -10.22 0.53 6.02
N TYR A 706 -9.51 0.82 7.11
CA TYR A 706 -8.05 1.00 7.10
C TYR A 706 -7.38 -0.37 7.10
N TRP A 707 -6.47 -0.62 6.17
CA TRP A 707 -5.83 -1.91 6.01
C TRP A 707 -4.64 -2.02 6.98
N GLU A 708 -4.64 -3.09 7.79
CA GLU A 708 -3.60 -3.43 8.78
C GLU A 708 -3.10 -2.24 9.61
N GLY A 709 -4.04 -1.50 10.18
CA GLY A 709 -3.75 -0.30 10.97
C GLY A 709 -2.97 -0.55 12.28
N ALA A 710 -2.64 -1.80 12.58
CA ALA A 710 -1.95 -2.23 13.80
C ALA A 710 -0.87 -3.32 13.54
N TRP A 711 -0.48 -3.58 12.28
CA TRP A 711 0.60 -4.51 12.00
C TRP A 711 1.95 -3.88 12.32
N ILE A 712 2.54 -4.25 13.45
CA ILE A 712 3.79 -3.67 13.94
C ILE A 712 4.89 -4.73 14.03
N PRO A 713 6.18 -4.34 14.11
CA PRO A 713 7.28 -5.28 14.27
C PRO A 713 7.07 -6.17 15.50
N VAL A 714 7.51 -7.44 15.45
CA VAL A 714 7.49 -8.30 16.65
C VAL A 714 8.53 -7.79 17.67
N LYS A 715 9.69 -7.37 17.16
CA LYS A 715 10.72 -6.65 17.90
C LYS A 715 11.20 -5.48 17.04
N ALA A 716 10.92 -4.26 17.49
CA ALA A 716 11.30 -3.03 16.78
C ALA A 716 12.82 -2.92 16.56
N GLY A 717 13.22 -2.26 15.48
CA GLY A 717 14.59 -2.06 15.07
C GLY A 717 14.99 -2.99 13.92
N TRP A 718 15.39 -2.45 12.77
CA TRP A 718 15.78 -3.27 11.60
C TRP A 718 16.97 -4.21 11.86
N THR A 719 17.79 -3.94 12.89
CA THR A 719 18.83 -4.88 13.33
C THR A 719 18.25 -6.20 13.88
N ASN A 720 16.97 -6.25 14.25
CA ASN A 720 16.28 -7.45 14.73
C ASN A 720 15.66 -8.31 13.60
N TRP A 721 15.96 -8.04 12.33
CA TRP A 721 15.38 -8.73 11.16
C TRP A 721 15.40 -10.26 11.24
N LYS A 722 16.47 -10.86 11.80
CA LYS A 722 16.56 -12.33 11.97
C LYS A 722 15.45 -12.85 12.89
N TYR A 723 15.29 -12.20 14.05
CA TYR A 723 14.25 -12.53 15.02
C TYR A 723 12.85 -12.30 14.42
N ASN A 724 12.61 -11.17 13.76
CA ASN A 724 11.32 -10.87 13.13
C ASN A 724 10.97 -11.90 12.03
N LYS A 725 11.97 -12.35 11.27
CA LYS A 725 11.82 -13.44 10.29
C LYS A 725 11.55 -14.80 10.92
N GLU A 726 12.24 -15.16 12.00
CA GLU A 726 11.99 -16.40 12.74
C GLU A 726 10.58 -16.42 13.33
N MET A 727 10.10 -15.30 13.85
CA MET A 727 8.72 -15.15 14.32
C MET A 727 7.71 -15.21 13.17
N ALA A 728 8.07 -14.70 11.98
CA ALA A 728 7.23 -14.80 10.78
C ALA A 728 7.12 -16.25 10.28
N ASP A 729 8.22 -17.00 10.25
CA ASP A 729 8.24 -18.41 9.88
C ASP A 729 7.50 -19.30 10.93
N LYS A 730 7.55 -18.93 12.22
CA LYS A 730 6.94 -19.71 13.32
C LYS A 730 5.46 -19.40 13.60
N TYR A 731 5.10 -18.13 13.68
CA TYR A 731 3.76 -17.67 14.11
C TYR A 731 2.96 -16.99 12.99
N GLY A 732 3.61 -16.69 11.86
CA GLY A 732 2.99 -16.03 10.72
C GLY A 732 2.93 -14.51 10.86
N THR A 733 3.79 -13.91 11.68
CA THR A 733 3.76 -12.47 12.03
C THR A 733 4.16 -11.52 10.91
N GLY A 734 4.90 -11.97 9.90
CA GLY A 734 5.32 -11.13 8.77
C GLY A 734 4.49 -11.35 7.51
N TRP A 735 4.75 -10.62 6.44
CA TRP A 735 3.89 -10.63 5.24
C TRP A 735 3.80 -12.00 4.56
N ALA A 736 4.88 -12.77 4.62
CA ALA A 736 5.00 -14.14 4.17
C ALA A 736 6.09 -14.90 4.94
N SER A 737 6.12 -16.21 4.79
CA SER A 737 7.13 -17.11 5.36
C SER A 737 7.73 -18.03 4.30
N LYS A 738 8.71 -18.85 4.70
CA LYS A 738 9.25 -19.97 3.92
C LYS A 738 8.16 -21.00 3.58
N GLY A 739 7.16 -21.19 4.45
CA GLY A 739 6.07 -22.15 4.25
C GLY A 739 5.25 -21.88 2.97
N ALA A 740 5.19 -20.63 2.50
CA ALA A 740 4.47 -20.24 1.29
C ALA A 740 5.12 -20.74 -0.03
N VAL A 741 6.37 -21.21 0.01
CA VAL A 741 7.11 -21.70 -1.16
C VAL A 741 6.36 -22.88 -1.80
N GLY A 742 6.19 -22.85 -3.12
CA GLY A 742 5.43 -23.85 -3.87
C GLY A 742 3.91 -23.61 -3.91
N TYR A 743 3.35 -22.79 -3.01
CA TYR A 743 1.98 -22.29 -3.13
C TYR A 743 1.91 -20.92 -3.81
N PHE A 744 2.73 -19.97 -3.36
CA PHE A 744 2.76 -18.60 -3.92
C PHE A 744 3.84 -18.45 -5.01
N PRO A 745 3.67 -17.56 -6.00
CA PRO A 745 4.62 -17.48 -7.12
C PRO A 745 6.03 -17.04 -6.70
N ASN A 746 7.06 -17.74 -7.20
CA ASN A 746 8.45 -17.44 -6.86
C ASN A 746 8.87 -15.99 -7.19
N TRP A 747 8.32 -15.37 -8.24
CA TRP A 747 8.61 -13.98 -8.59
C TRP A 747 8.06 -12.94 -7.59
N LYS A 748 7.20 -13.36 -6.66
CA LYS A 748 6.75 -12.59 -5.49
C LYS A 748 7.53 -12.94 -4.22
N LEU A 749 7.86 -14.22 -4.02
CA LEU A 749 8.59 -14.69 -2.84
C LEU A 749 10.10 -14.44 -2.90
N TYR A 750 10.67 -14.12 -4.07
CA TYR A 750 12.10 -13.89 -4.26
C TYR A 750 12.39 -12.59 -5.01
N TYR A 751 13.37 -11.83 -4.53
CA TYR A 751 13.93 -10.64 -5.18
C TYR A 751 15.44 -10.82 -5.35
N ASN A 752 15.96 -10.61 -6.58
CA ASN A 752 17.37 -10.88 -6.93
C ASN A 752 17.87 -12.28 -6.48
N ASN A 753 17.02 -13.30 -6.64
CA ASN A 753 17.22 -14.69 -6.16
C ASN A 753 17.35 -14.88 -4.64
N GLN A 754 17.16 -13.83 -3.84
CA GLN A 754 17.10 -13.92 -2.37
C GLN A 754 15.65 -14.01 -1.89
N PRO A 755 15.37 -14.72 -0.78
CA PRO A 755 14.08 -14.67 -0.09
C PRO A 755 13.62 -13.24 0.19
N ALA A 756 12.43 -12.88 -0.27
CA ALA A 756 11.77 -11.61 0.02
C ALA A 756 10.75 -11.71 1.18
N TRP A 757 10.50 -12.92 1.68
CA TRP A 757 9.71 -13.14 2.88
C TRP A 757 10.52 -12.86 4.16
N GLY A 758 9.83 -12.41 5.20
CA GLY A 758 10.41 -11.85 6.42
C GLY A 758 9.30 -11.41 7.36
N GLY A 759 9.57 -10.39 8.16
CA GLY A 759 8.61 -9.69 9.02
C GLY A 759 7.58 -8.86 8.24
N ASP A 760 7.10 -7.79 8.85
CA ASP A 760 6.08 -6.93 8.24
C ASP A 760 6.65 -6.12 7.05
N SER A 761 5.78 -5.69 6.15
CA SER A 761 6.13 -4.78 5.04
C SER A 761 5.22 -3.54 5.01
N TRP A 762 4.56 -3.24 6.12
CA TRP A 762 3.61 -2.14 6.27
C TRP A 762 3.66 -1.42 7.63
N ASP A 763 4.69 -1.68 8.45
CA ASP A 763 4.85 -1.14 9.80
C ASP A 763 4.82 0.40 9.80
N ASN A 764 5.39 1.00 8.75
CA ASN A 764 5.44 2.43 8.52
C ASN A 764 4.10 3.07 8.12
N GLN A 765 3.00 2.32 8.14
CA GLN A 765 1.65 2.78 7.78
C GLN A 765 0.61 2.55 8.88
N THR A 766 0.99 2.00 10.03
CA THR A 766 0.10 1.78 11.17
C THR A 766 -0.36 3.06 11.85
N LEU A 767 -1.44 2.95 12.65
CA LEU A 767 -1.93 3.96 13.60
C LEU A 767 -1.39 3.71 15.02
N PHE A 768 -0.32 2.92 15.14
CA PHE A 768 0.45 2.67 16.35
C PHE A 768 1.92 3.02 16.08
N ASP A 769 2.73 3.22 17.13
CA ASP A 769 4.18 3.24 16.96
C ASP A 769 4.76 1.82 16.91
N THR A 770 6.06 1.74 16.68
CA THR A 770 6.83 0.49 16.54
C THR A 770 6.83 -0.38 17.80
N LYS A 771 6.36 0.15 18.94
CA LYS A 771 6.25 -0.54 20.24
C LYS A 771 4.80 -0.81 20.64
N GLY A 772 3.81 -0.43 19.82
CA GLY A 772 2.39 -0.66 20.05
C GLY A 772 1.66 0.42 20.84
N TYR A 773 2.24 1.60 21.04
CA TYR A 773 1.49 2.75 21.57
C TYR A 773 0.62 3.38 20.48
N SER A 774 -0.65 3.68 20.79
CA SER A 774 -1.55 4.31 19.82
C SER A 774 -1.06 5.71 19.42
N LEU A 775 -0.99 5.97 18.11
CA LEU A 775 -0.69 7.30 17.59
C LEU A 775 -1.89 8.23 17.80
N ASP A 776 -1.62 9.52 17.96
CA ASP A 776 -2.68 10.53 18.13
C ASP A 776 -3.62 10.61 16.91
N SER A 777 -3.23 10.06 15.76
CA SER A 777 -4.08 9.89 14.57
C SER A 777 -5.22 8.89 14.76
N LEU A 778 -5.08 7.87 15.63
CA LEU A 778 -6.10 6.83 15.83
C LEU A 778 -7.43 7.39 16.35
N ARG A 779 -7.40 8.46 17.16
CA ARG A 779 -8.63 9.11 17.68
C ARG A 779 -9.47 9.78 16.57
N PHE A 780 -8.99 9.84 15.32
CA PHE A 780 -9.79 10.25 14.17
C PHE A 780 -11.18 9.57 14.14
N TYR A 781 -11.26 8.26 14.39
CA TYR A 781 -12.53 7.54 14.30
C TYR A 781 -13.58 7.95 15.36
N LYS A 782 -13.16 8.64 16.42
CA LYS A 782 -14.03 9.21 17.46
C LYS A 782 -14.24 10.71 17.25
N ASP A 783 -13.15 11.43 17.04
CA ASP A 783 -13.13 12.89 17.02
C ASP A 783 -13.63 13.47 15.69
N ALA A 784 -13.56 12.74 14.57
CA ALA A 784 -14.08 13.22 13.28
C ALA A 784 -15.61 13.14 13.14
N ILE A 785 -16.31 12.37 14.00
CA ILE A 785 -17.76 12.18 13.94
C ILE A 785 -18.49 13.52 14.17
N LEU A 786 -19.34 13.94 13.23
CA LEU A 786 -20.11 15.19 13.34
C LEU A 786 -21.35 15.04 14.23
N SER A 787 -22.08 13.92 14.13
CA SER A 787 -23.27 13.63 14.94
C SER A 787 -23.30 12.19 15.45
N LYS A 788 -23.79 11.99 16.67
CA LYS A 788 -24.09 10.66 17.23
C LYS A 788 -25.42 10.06 16.75
N ASP A 789 -26.11 10.73 15.83
CA ASP A 789 -27.35 10.22 15.23
C ASP A 789 -27.14 8.85 14.57
N LYS A 790 -27.98 7.88 14.95
CA LYS A 790 -28.13 6.63 14.20
C LYS A 790 -28.90 6.90 12.91
N GLN A 791 -28.47 6.33 11.79
CA GLN A 791 -29.07 6.56 10.46
C GLN A 791 -29.41 5.26 9.72
N GLN A 792 -30.49 5.32 8.94
CA GLN A 792 -30.89 4.31 7.96
C GLN A 792 -30.66 4.87 6.55
N ILE A 793 -30.07 4.07 5.65
CA ILE A 793 -29.99 4.41 4.21
C ILE A 793 -31.22 3.83 3.52
N ALA A 794 -32.08 4.70 2.99
CA ALA A 794 -33.20 4.30 2.15
C ALA A 794 -32.77 4.31 0.67
N ILE A 795 -32.75 3.12 0.06
CA ILE A 795 -32.57 2.91 -1.38
C ILE A 795 -33.95 3.03 -2.04
N ILE A 796 -34.16 4.12 -2.77
CA ILE A 796 -35.39 4.42 -3.50
C ILE A 796 -35.24 3.86 -4.91
N GLU A 797 -35.88 2.72 -5.15
CA GLU A 797 -35.92 2.05 -6.45
C GLU A 797 -37.12 2.57 -7.24
N MET A 798 -36.85 3.17 -8.40
CA MET A 798 -37.88 3.80 -9.23
C MET A 798 -38.17 2.87 -10.40
N THR A 799 -39.41 2.42 -10.54
CA THR A 799 -39.80 1.43 -11.55
C THR A 799 -40.83 1.99 -12.53
N SER A 800 -40.79 1.49 -13.75
CA SER A 800 -41.83 1.64 -14.77
C SER A 800 -43.02 0.71 -14.47
N PRO A 801 -44.23 0.91 -15.06
CA PRO A 801 -45.40 0.10 -14.73
C PRO A 801 -45.32 -1.37 -15.19
N ASN A 802 -44.28 -1.73 -15.94
CA ASN A 802 -43.90 -3.10 -16.32
C ASN A 802 -42.92 -3.75 -15.33
N GLY A 803 -42.53 -3.07 -14.25
CA GLY A 803 -41.53 -3.54 -13.27
C GLY A 803 -40.08 -3.23 -13.63
N GLU A 804 -39.80 -2.68 -14.81
CA GLU A 804 -38.44 -2.29 -15.23
C GLU A 804 -37.89 -1.16 -14.36
N VAL A 805 -36.68 -1.31 -13.82
CA VAL A 805 -36.05 -0.25 -13.01
C VAL A 805 -35.57 0.88 -13.93
N ILE A 806 -36.03 2.10 -13.66
CA ILE A 806 -35.71 3.32 -14.42
C ILE A 806 -34.75 4.25 -13.67
N GLY A 807 -34.34 3.87 -12.46
CA GLY A 807 -33.23 4.47 -11.74
C GLY A 807 -33.30 4.29 -10.23
N TYR A 808 -32.21 4.63 -9.56
CA TYR A 808 -32.09 4.56 -8.10
C TYR A 808 -31.80 5.95 -7.49
N ARG A 809 -32.23 6.15 -6.25
CA ARG A 809 -31.79 7.26 -5.38
C ARG A 809 -31.51 6.73 -3.98
N TYR A 810 -30.70 7.47 -3.24
CA TYR A 810 -30.32 7.17 -1.87
C TYR A 810 -30.66 8.37 -1.01
N VAL A 811 -31.10 8.11 0.21
CA VAL A 811 -31.25 9.16 1.22
C VAL A 811 -30.95 8.58 2.60
N LYS A 812 -30.10 9.28 3.36
CA LYS A 812 -29.85 8.98 4.77
C LYS A 812 -30.94 9.61 5.64
N VAL A 813 -31.54 8.82 6.53
CA VAL A 813 -32.63 9.25 7.42
C VAL A 813 -32.29 8.86 8.85
N SER A 814 -32.24 9.82 9.77
CA SER A 814 -32.01 9.53 11.20
C SER A 814 -33.11 8.63 11.77
N VAL A 815 -32.72 7.64 12.57
CA VAL A 815 -33.64 6.66 13.17
C VAL A 815 -34.67 7.38 14.04
N GLY A 816 -35.93 6.97 13.94
CA GLY A 816 -37.08 7.60 14.58
C GLY A 816 -37.62 8.84 13.87
N LYS A 817 -36.89 9.45 12.92
CA LYS A 817 -37.31 10.64 12.17
C LYS A 817 -37.98 10.28 10.84
N THR A 818 -38.82 11.19 10.34
CA THR A 818 -39.46 11.11 9.02
C THR A 818 -39.07 12.33 8.20
N ILE A 819 -38.66 12.12 6.95
CA ILE A 819 -38.38 13.18 5.98
C ILE A 819 -39.42 13.20 4.86
N ASN A 820 -39.68 14.40 4.29
CA ASN A 820 -40.48 14.56 3.08
C ASN A 820 -39.55 14.57 1.85
N TYR A 821 -39.31 13.40 1.25
CA TYR A 821 -38.48 13.25 0.07
C TYR A 821 -39.22 13.69 -1.20
N THR A 822 -38.56 14.49 -2.04
CA THR A 822 -39.10 14.92 -3.34
C THR A 822 -38.57 14.01 -4.44
N LEU A 823 -39.47 13.42 -5.23
CA LEU A 823 -39.09 12.46 -6.26
C LEU A 823 -38.45 13.16 -7.47
N PRO A 824 -37.36 12.61 -8.04
CA PRO A 824 -36.69 13.22 -9.18
C PRO A 824 -37.56 13.16 -10.43
N THR A 825 -37.42 14.16 -11.30
CA THR A 825 -37.98 14.06 -12.66
C THR A 825 -37.12 13.10 -13.50
N ILE A 826 -37.76 12.14 -14.17
CA ILE A 826 -37.10 11.17 -15.05
C ILE A 826 -37.60 11.39 -16.48
N ALA A 827 -36.68 11.50 -17.44
CA ALA A 827 -37.04 11.82 -18.83
C ALA A 827 -37.93 10.72 -19.44
N GLY A 828 -39.14 11.08 -19.87
CA GLY A 828 -40.12 10.14 -20.42
C GLY A 828 -40.99 9.42 -19.39
N TYR A 829 -40.88 9.77 -18.10
CA TYR A 829 -41.66 9.19 -17.00
C TYR A 829 -42.19 10.28 -16.06
N LYS A 830 -43.23 9.98 -15.28
CA LYS A 830 -43.74 10.84 -14.21
C LYS A 830 -44.20 10.00 -13.02
N ALA A 831 -43.79 10.37 -11.81
CA ALA A 831 -44.33 9.78 -10.59
C ALA A 831 -45.81 10.15 -10.39
N ASP A 832 -46.57 9.30 -9.73
CA ASP A 832 -47.99 9.59 -9.43
C ASP A 832 -48.17 10.64 -8.32
N ARG A 833 -47.12 10.85 -7.51
CA ARG A 833 -47.00 11.91 -6.49
C ARG A 833 -45.63 12.56 -6.60
N ASP A 834 -45.53 13.87 -6.33
CA ASP A 834 -44.26 14.60 -6.43
C ASP A 834 -43.37 14.41 -5.18
N LYS A 835 -43.96 14.02 -4.04
CA LYS A 835 -43.27 13.80 -2.75
C LYS A 835 -43.75 12.53 -2.05
N MET A 836 -42.93 12.00 -1.16
CA MET A 836 -43.27 10.92 -0.23
C MET A 836 -42.60 11.09 1.13
N GLN A 837 -43.17 10.44 2.14
CA GLN A 837 -42.54 10.33 3.46
C GLN A 837 -41.66 9.09 3.54
N ILE A 838 -40.45 9.26 4.09
CA ILE A 838 -39.53 8.16 4.38
C ILE A 838 -39.15 8.28 5.85
N ARG A 839 -39.42 7.23 6.62
CA ARG A 839 -39.08 7.12 8.05
C ARG A 839 -37.86 6.22 8.24
N GLY A 840 -36.91 6.67 9.04
CA GLY A 840 -35.81 5.84 9.53
C GLY A 840 -36.32 4.96 10.68
N GLU A 841 -36.28 3.64 10.51
CA GLU A 841 -36.86 2.68 11.46
C GLU A 841 -35.82 2.04 12.37
N LYS A 842 -34.73 1.53 11.79
CA LYS A 842 -33.56 0.97 12.48
C LYS A 842 -32.28 1.37 11.73
N GLU A 843 -31.11 1.27 12.37
CA GLU A 843 -29.83 1.40 11.65
C GLU A 843 -29.74 0.34 10.53
N GLY A 844 -29.10 0.68 9.42
CA GLY A 844 -28.88 -0.22 8.29
C GLY A 844 -29.55 0.24 6.99
N ILE A 845 -29.97 -0.71 6.16
CA ILE A 845 -30.45 -0.46 4.79
C ILE A 845 -31.95 -0.74 4.70
N LYS A 846 -32.68 0.06 3.92
CA LYS A 846 -34.10 -0.14 3.59
C LYS A 846 -34.32 0.08 2.10
N ARG A 847 -35.03 -0.83 1.43
CA ARG A 847 -35.48 -0.63 0.03
C ARG A 847 -36.90 -0.05 0.02
N VAL A 848 -37.15 0.92 -0.86
CA VAL A 848 -38.46 1.58 -1.06
C VAL A 848 -38.72 1.63 -2.56
N GLN A 849 -39.72 0.89 -3.04
CA GLN A 849 -40.05 0.87 -4.46
C GLN A 849 -41.09 1.94 -4.81
N VAL A 850 -40.96 2.55 -5.99
CA VAL A 850 -41.77 3.69 -6.45
C VAL A 850 -42.08 3.57 -7.93
N THR A 851 -43.35 3.29 -8.27
CA THR A 851 -43.77 3.24 -9.68
C THR A 851 -43.94 4.64 -10.27
N TYR A 852 -43.45 4.81 -11.49
CA TYR A 852 -43.64 5.99 -12.35
C TYR A 852 -44.41 5.57 -13.60
N ARG A 853 -45.40 6.37 -14.00
CA ARG A 853 -46.09 6.17 -15.28
C ARG A 853 -45.24 6.66 -16.45
N ILE A 854 -45.29 5.93 -17.57
CA ILE A 854 -44.66 6.32 -18.83
C ILE A 854 -45.39 7.56 -19.40
N LEU A 855 -44.63 8.56 -19.84
CA LEU A 855 -45.16 9.71 -20.57
C LEU A 855 -45.28 9.38 -22.07
N PRO A 856 -46.42 9.71 -22.72
CA PRO A 856 -46.62 9.40 -24.13
C PRO A 856 -45.66 10.19 -25.03
N LYS A 857 -45.08 9.52 -26.03
CA LYS A 857 -44.15 10.13 -27.00
C LYS A 857 -44.92 10.88 -28.10
N LYS A 858 -44.32 11.91 -28.70
CA LYS A 858 -44.90 12.61 -29.86
C LYS A 858 -45.17 11.65 -31.02
N GLN A 859 -46.40 11.67 -31.54
CA GLN A 859 -46.84 10.77 -32.60
C GLN A 859 -46.64 11.35 -34.00
N ASN A 860 -46.03 10.57 -34.90
CA ASN A 860 -45.88 10.91 -36.31
C ASN A 860 -46.97 10.28 -37.18
N ILE A 861 -47.68 11.11 -37.96
CA ILE A 861 -48.60 10.65 -39.01
C ILE A 861 -47.85 10.64 -40.35
N CYS A 862 -47.62 9.46 -40.90
CA CYS A 862 -46.94 9.25 -42.18
C CYS A 862 -47.93 9.05 -43.33
N LEU A 863 -47.57 9.56 -44.51
CA LEU A 863 -48.40 9.57 -45.71
C LEU A 863 -47.60 9.07 -46.90
N LYS A 864 -48.16 8.16 -47.69
CA LYS A 864 -47.47 7.61 -48.88
C LYS A 864 -47.17 8.66 -49.98
N LYS A 865 -47.88 9.79 -49.98
CA LYS A 865 -47.68 10.92 -50.93
C LYS A 865 -48.01 12.26 -50.26
N SER A 866 -47.28 13.31 -50.63
CA SER A 866 -47.53 14.69 -50.17
C SER A 866 -48.82 15.30 -50.72
N ALA A 867 -49.34 14.80 -51.85
CA ALA A 867 -50.64 15.16 -52.40
C ALA A 867 -51.23 14.03 -53.25
N TYR A 868 -52.56 13.99 -53.36
CA TYR A 868 -53.29 12.97 -54.12
C TYR A 868 -54.10 13.60 -55.26
N LYS A 869 -54.18 12.91 -56.40
CA LYS A 869 -55.01 13.30 -57.56
C LYS A 869 -55.99 12.16 -57.84
N LEU A 870 -57.25 12.32 -57.48
CA LEU A 870 -58.25 11.24 -57.48
C LEU A 870 -59.41 11.58 -58.43
N PRO A 871 -59.74 10.73 -59.42
CA PRO A 871 -60.84 10.98 -60.34
C PRO A 871 -62.20 10.87 -59.63
N TYR A 872 -63.13 11.77 -59.95
CA TYR A 872 -64.51 11.65 -59.45
C TYR A 872 -65.20 10.39 -59.98
N ALA A 873 -66.20 9.88 -59.24
CA ALA A 873 -66.84 8.57 -59.48
C ALA A 873 -65.84 7.38 -59.44
N SER A 874 -64.80 7.47 -58.62
CA SER A 874 -63.98 6.32 -58.19
C SER A 874 -64.15 6.08 -56.70
N ASN A 875 -64.10 4.81 -56.29
CA ASN A 875 -64.04 4.43 -54.88
C ASN A 875 -62.58 4.41 -54.45
N TYR A 876 -62.22 5.20 -53.43
CA TYR A 876 -60.84 5.27 -52.93
C TYR A 876 -60.79 5.06 -51.42
N ASN A 877 -59.96 4.14 -50.94
CA ASN A 877 -59.71 3.94 -49.52
C ASN A 877 -58.46 4.74 -49.10
N PHE A 878 -58.69 5.90 -48.48
CA PHE A 878 -57.62 6.80 -48.04
C PHE A 878 -56.88 6.27 -46.81
N LYS A 879 -57.52 5.46 -45.96
CA LYS A 879 -56.90 4.89 -44.75
C LYS A 879 -55.66 4.04 -45.10
N LYS A 880 -55.68 3.30 -46.22
CA LYS A 880 -54.52 2.51 -46.73
C LYS A 880 -53.30 3.36 -47.19
N GLN A 881 -53.40 4.69 -47.12
CA GLN A 881 -52.36 5.64 -47.50
C GLN A 881 -51.68 6.32 -46.29
N VAL A 882 -52.18 6.06 -45.08
CA VAL A 882 -51.76 6.69 -43.83
C VAL A 882 -51.20 5.63 -42.88
N ILE A 883 -50.12 5.96 -42.19
CA ILE A 883 -49.51 5.15 -41.12
C ILE A 883 -49.45 6.04 -39.87
N ALA A 884 -49.97 5.54 -38.75
CA ALA A 884 -49.91 6.13 -37.41
C ALA A 884 -50.18 5.02 -36.39
N ASN A 885 -49.84 5.23 -35.12
CA ASN A 885 -50.00 4.24 -34.05
C ASN A 885 -51.40 4.29 -33.43
N GLY A 886 -51.96 5.50 -33.34
CA GLY A 886 -53.29 5.79 -32.82
C GLY A 886 -54.41 5.60 -33.83
N LYS A 887 -55.64 5.51 -33.31
CA LYS A 887 -56.84 5.29 -34.10
C LYS A 887 -57.08 6.47 -35.05
N LEU A 888 -57.14 6.19 -36.35
CA LEU A 888 -57.24 7.22 -37.38
C LEU A 888 -58.68 7.71 -37.59
N THR A 889 -58.86 9.03 -37.58
CA THR A 889 -60.07 9.72 -38.05
C THR A 889 -59.78 10.72 -39.16
N PHE A 890 -60.79 10.99 -40.00
CA PHE A 890 -60.65 11.80 -41.21
C PHE A 890 -61.75 12.86 -41.33
N LYS A 891 -61.37 14.11 -41.64
CA LYS A 891 -62.30 15.22 -41.94
C LYS A 891 -61.94 15.90 -43.26
N SER A 892 -62.92 16.02 -44.15
CA SER A 892 -62.79 16.78 -45.40
C SER A 892 -63.11 18.25 -45.16
N SER A 893 -62.27 19.16 -45.68
CA SER A 893 -62.57 20.60 -45.68
C SER A 893 -63.73 20.99 -46.60
N ASN A 894 -64.17 20.09 -47.50
CA ASN A 894 -65.34 20.32 -48.36
C ASN A 894 -66.00 18.99 -48.78
N SER A 895 -66.98 18.56 -47.98
CA SER A 895 -67.78 17.33 -48.21
C SER A 895 -68.64 17.37 -49.48
N LYS A 896 -68.91 18.57 -50.04
CA LYS A 896 -69.58 18.75 -51.35
C LYS A 896 -68.65 18.42 -52.53
N VAL A 897 -67.32 18.34 -52.32
CA VAL A 897 -66.31 17.97 -53.34
C VAL A 897 -65.81 16.54 -53.11
N ILE A 898 -65.26 16.25 -51.92
CA ILE A 898 -64.88 14.90 -51.47
C ILE A 898 -65.55 14.66 -50.13
N TYR A 899 -66.49 13.72 -50.07
CA TYR A 899 -66.92 13.14 -48.80
C TYR A 899 -65.90 12.06 -48.39
N ILE A 900 -65.58 11.99 -47.10
CA ILE A 900 -64.79 10.92 -46.50
C ILE A 900 -65.49 10.45 -45.23
N ASN A 901 -65.65 9.14 -45.09
CA ASN A 901 -66.20 8.57 -43.86
C ASN A 901 -65.17 8.68 -42.72
N LYS A 902 -65.60 9.24 -41.57
CA LYS A 902 -64.73 9.62 -40.44
C LYS A 902 -63.84 8.47 -39.95
N ARG A 903 -64.34 7.23 -39.89
CA ARG A 903 -63.62 6.07 -39.29
C ARG A 903 -62.96 5.14 -40.31
N THR A 904 -63.58 4.94 -41.48
CA THR A 904 -63.08 3.98 -42.49
C THR A 904 -62.10 4.59 -43.49
N GLY A 905 -62.09 5.92 -43.64
CA GLY A 905 -61.30 6.61 -44.66
C GLY A 905 -61.74 6.32 -46.11
N LYS A 906 -62.88 5.65 -46.32
CA LYS A 906 -63.50 5.48 -47.64
C LYS A 906 -63.95 6.87 -48.15
N MET A 907 -63.49 7.24 -49.35
CA MET A 907 -63.80 8.50 -50.02
C MET A 907 -64.83 8.33 -51.13
N THR A 908 -65.77 9.26 -51.19
CA THR A 908 -66.70 9.46 -52.32
C THR A 908 -66.37 10.80 -52.97
N ILE A 909 -65.71 10.76 -54.13
CA ILE A 909 -65.33 11.95 -54.89
C ILE A 909 -66.52 12.40 -55.76
N LYS A 910 -67.22 13.46 -55.35
CA LYS A 910 -68.52 13.90 -55.91
C LYS A 910 -68.39 14.83 -57.11
N LYS A 911 -67.45 15.78 -57.07
CA LYS A 911 -67.13 16.72 -58.15
C LYS A 911 -65.65 17.11 -58.09
N PRO A 912 -65.03 17.58 -59.19
CA PRO A 912 -63.64 18.03 -59.19
C PRO A 912 -63.45 19.31 -58.35
N GLY A 913 -62.24 19.51 -57.83
CA GLY A 913 -61.90 20.61 -56.91
C GLY A 913 -60.68 20.29 -56.04
N LYS A 914 -60.24 21.26 -55.23
CA LYS A 914 -59.17 21.10 -54.23
C LYS A 914 -59.80 20.92 -52.85
N VAL A 915 -59.40 19.89 -52.11
CA VAL A 915 -59.84 19.63 -50.74
C VAL A 915 -58.62 19.38 -49.88
N THR A 916 -58.59 19.94 -48.67
CA THR A 916 -57.64 19.53 -47.63
C THR A 916 -58.33 18.46 -46.78
N ILE A 917 -57.73 17.28 -46.70
CA ILE A 917 -58.13 16.24 -45.75
C ILE A 917 -57.30 16.46 -44.50
N THR A 918 -57.99 16.62 -43.36
CA THR A 918 -57.38 16.58 -42.04
C THR A 918 -57.45 15.14 -41.55
N ILE A 919 -56.31 14.59 -41.16
CA ILE A 919 -56.13 13.27 -40.58
C ILE A 919 -55.78 13.52 -39.12
N SER A 920 -56.52 12.91 -38.20
CA SER A 920 -56.18 12.91 -36.78
C SER A 920 -55.93 11.47 -36.34
N ALA A 921 -54.89 11.27 -35.53
CA ALA A 921 -54.62 10.03 -34.85
C ALA A 921 -54.88 10.28 -33.36
N ASP A 922 -55.79 9.50 -32.77
CA ASP A 922 -56.11 9.58 -31.36
C ASP A 922 -54.86 9.25 -30.51
N SER A 923 -54.81 9.71 -29.26
CA SER A 923 -53.73 9.34 -28.32
C SER A 923 -53.81 7.86 -27.93
N THR A 924 -52.68 7.29 -27.52
CA THR A 924 -52.57 5.96 -26.90
C THR A 924 -51.72 6.08 -25.63
N ALA A 925 -51.62 5.00 -24.84
CA ALA A 925 -50.75 4.96 -23.65
C ALA A 925 -49.29 5.36 -23.96
N SER A 926 -48.80 5.09 -25.17
CA SER A 926 -47.42 5.37 -25.58
C SER A 926 -47.26 6.61 -26.48
N TYR A 927 -48.36 7.23 -26.92
CA TYR A 927 -48.34 8.23 -27.99
C TYR A 927 -49.35 9.37 -27.82
N GLU A 928 -48.89 10.61 -27.97
CA GLU A 928 -49.75 11.80 -27.96
C GLU A 928 -50.71 11.81 -29.17
N ALA A 929 -51.83 12.52 -29.04
CA ALA A 929 -52.73 12.76 -30.17
C ALA A 929 -52.04 13.64 -31.23
N ALA A 930 -52.18 13.28 -32.51
CA ALA A 930 -51.53 14.00 -33.61
C ALA A 930 -52.52 14.37 -34.70
N THR A 931 -52.22 15.42 -35.47
CA THR A 931 -53.02 15.82 -36.63
C THR A 931 -52.13 16.24 -37.80
N LYS A 932 -52.49 15.80 -39.01
CA LYS A 932 -51.78 16.12 -40.26
C LYS A 932 -52.76 16.48 -41.36
N ARG A 933 -52.41 17.50 -42.16
CA ARG A 933 -53.23 17.97 -43.29
C ARG A 933 -52.58 17.59 -44.61
N VAL A 934 -53.39 17.17 -45.58
CA VAL A 934 -52.94 16.76 -46.91
C VAL A 934 -53.89 17.21 -47.99
N VAL A 935 -53.35 17.67 -49.11
CA VAL A 935 -54.15 18.19 -50.23
C VAL A 935 -54.53 17.04 -51.17
N VAL A 936 -55.83 16.92 -51.42
CA VAL A 936 -56.42 15.98 -52.36
C VAL A 936 -57.14 16.77 -53.45
N TYR A 937 -56.66 16.59 -54.67
CA TYR A 937 -57.25 17.16 -55.87
C TYR A 937 -58.24 16.14 -56.45
N ALA A 938 -59.53 16.42 -56.30
CA ALA A 938 -60.56 15.76 -57.08
C ALA A 938 -60.42 16.20 -58.53
N VAL A 939 -60.10 15.27 -59.43
CA VAL A 939 -59.94 15.52 -60.87
C VAL A 939 -61.12 14.93 -61.65
N PRO A 940 -61.34 15.35 -62.91
CA PRO A 940 -62.33 14.72 -63.77
C PRO A 940 -62.18 13.20 -63.87
N LYS A 941 -63.29 12.51 -64.11
CA LYS A 941 -63.31 11.06 -64.31
C LYS A 941 -62.57 10.66 -65.58
N LYS A 942 -62.27 9.37 -65.71
CA LYS A 942 -61.67 8.81 -66.94
C LYS A 942 -62.56 9.14 -68.14
N GLN A 943 -62.00 9.80 -69.15
CA GLN A 943 -62.76 10.26 -70.32
C GLN A 943 -63.01 9.10 -71.31
N THR A 944 -64.09 9.20 -72.10
CA THR A 944 -64.52 8.22 -73.09
C THR A 944 -64.62 8.87 -74.47
N LEU A 945 -63.95 8.28 -75.47
CA LEU A 945 -64.07 8.70 -76.87
C LEU A 945 -65.35 8.10 -77.48
N GLN A 946 -66.41 8.91 -77.64
CA GLN A 946 -67.67 8.47 -78.26
C GLN A 946 -67.42 8.12 -79.74
N LYS A 947 -67.07 9.09 -80.56
CA LYS A 947 -66.77 8.90 -82.00
C LYS A 947 -65.41 9.48 -82.35
N VAL A 948 -64.70 8.86 -83.29
CA VAL A 948 -63.47 9.40 -83.90
C VAL A 948 -63.73 9.43 -85.39
N ARG A 949 -63.86 10.63 -85.97
CA ARG A 949 -64.07 10.83 -87.40
C ARG A 949 -62.76 11.26 -88.05
N LYS A 950 -62.57 10.87 -89.32
CA LYS A 950 -61.42 11.24 -90.17
C LYS A 950 -61.93 12.01 -91.39
N SER A 951 -61.18 13.01 -91.84
CA SER A 951 -61.42 13.74 -93.08
C SER A 951 -60.08 14.33 -93.55
N GLY A 952 -59.58 13.85 -94.69
CA GLY A 952 -58.23 14.13 -95.17
C GLY A 952 -57.16 13.95 -94.08
N LYS A 953 -56.27 14.95 -93.94
CA LYS A 953 -55.22 14.99 -92.90
C LYS A 953 -55.75 15.27 -91.47
N THR A 954 -57.05 15.23 -91.21
CA THR A 954 -57.66 15.69 -89.96
C THR A 954 -58.35 14.58 -89.17
N VAL A 955 -58.01 14.46 -87.89
CA VAL A 955 -58.78 13.66 -86.92
C VAL A 955 -59.71 14.58 -86.14
N ARG A 956 -61.02 14.32 -86.18
CA ARG A 956 -62.02 14.98 -85.32
C ARG A 956 -62.50 13.99 -84.26
N LEU A 957 -62.15 14.24 -83.01
CA LEU A 957 -62.57 13.43 -81.87
C LEU A 957 -63.81 14.02 -81.23
N ASN A 958 -64.80 13.17 -80.96
CA ASN A 958 -65.96 13.48 -80.15
C ASN A 958 -65.81 12.79 -78.79
N VAL A 959 -65.71 13.59 -77.72
CA VAL A 959 -65.58 13.11 -76.33
C VAL A 959 -66.92 13.09 -75.62
N LYS A 960 -67.14 12.14 -74.70
CA LYS A 960 -68.35 12.14 -73.87
C LYS A 960 -68.35 13.37 -72.97
N LYS A 961 -69.44 14.13 -72.98
CA LYS A 961 -69.60 15.35 -72.16
C LYS A 961 -69.33 15.03 -70.69
N ASP A 962 -68.38 15.74 -70.10
CA ASP A 962 -68.12 15.75 -68.67
C ASP A 962 -68.58 17.10 -68.13
N THR A 963 -69.83 17.17 -67.65
CA THR A 963 -70.46 18.40 -67.15
C THR A 963 -69.71 19.03 -65.98
N LYS A 964 -68.85 18.25 -65.29
CA LYS A 964 -68.05 18.69 -64.13
C LYS A 964 -66.61 19.05 -64.49
N ALA A 965 -66.18 18.90 -65.75
CA ALA A 965 -64.88 19.33 -66.23
C ALA A 965 -64.93 20.77 -66.78
N THR A 966 -63.81 21.48 -66.80
CA THR A 966 -63.67 22.79 -67.48
C THR A 966 -63.53 22.61 -69.00
N GLY A 967 -62.84 21.55 -69.42
CA GLY A 967 -62.59 21.25 -70.82
C GLY A 967 -61.89 19.92 -71.01
N TYR A 968 -61.36 19.70 -72.20
CA TYR A 968 -60.71 18.44 -72.58
C TYR A 968 -59.38 18.69 -73.26
N GLN A 969 -58.40 17.86 -72.99
CA GLN A 969 -57.18 17.75 -73.77
C GLN A 969 -57.25 16.48 -74.62
N VAL A 970 -56.93 16.61 -75.90
CA VAL A 970 -56.78 15.50 -76.83
C VAL A 970 -55.36 15.48 -77.36
N ILE A 971 -54.80 14.28 -77.52
CA ILE A 971 -53.49 14.07 -78.12
C ILE A 971 -53.63 13.05 -79.26
N THR A 972 -53.01 13.36 -80.40
CA THR A 972 -52.66 12.41 -81.46
C THR A 972 -51.15 12.13 -81.44
N SER A 973 -50.74 10.94 -81.89
CA SER A 973 -49.34 10.53 -82.03
C SER A 973 -49.23 9.44 -83.09
N THR A 974 -48.10 9.30 -83.78
CA THR A 974 -47.89 8.19 -84.73
C THR A 974 -47.67 6.83 -84.06
N ASN A 975 -47.52 6.75 -82.72
CA ASN A 975 -47.35 5.47 -82.02
C ASN A 975 -48.24 5.30 -80.77
N LYS A 976 -48.60 4.05 -80.46
CA LYS A 976 -49.55 3.68 -79.38
C LYS A 976 -49.11 4.12 -77.98
N LYS A 977 -47.79 4.23 -77.74
CA LYS A 977 -47.20 4.70 -76.47
C LYS A 977 -47.23 6.24 -76.32
N PHE A 978 -47.58 6.99 -77.37
CA PHE A 978 -47.54 8.47 -77.40
C PHE A 978 -46.15 9.05 -77.10
N THR A 979 -45.14 8.54 -77.82
CA THR A 979 -43.75 9.04 -77.75
C THR A 979 -43.32 9.78 -79.02
N ARG A 980 -43.81 9.42 -80.22
CA ARG A 980 -43.44 10.06 -81.50
C ARG A 980 -44.51 11.02 -82.04
N ASN A 981 -44.11 12.09 -82.73
CA ASN A 981 -44.96 13.04 -83.47
C ASN A 981 -46.26 13.43 -82.75
N LYS A 982 -46.15 13.86 -81.49
CA LYS A 982 -47.31 14.20 -80.65
C LYS A 982 -47.88 15.55 -81.08
N LYS A 983 -49.19 15.61 -81.35
CA LYS A 983 -49.92 16.88 -81.46
C LYS A 983 -51.02 16.91 -80.42
N SER A 984 -51.14 18.01 -79.68
CA SER A 984 -52.19 18.18 -78.67
C SER A 984 -53.09 19.37 -78.98
N ALA A 985 -54.37 19.23 -78.66
CA ALA A 985 -55.34 20.33 -78.66
C ALA A 985 -56.06 20.34 -77.31
N VAL A 986 -56.35 21.54 -76.81
CA VAL A 986 -57.08 21.74 -75.55
C VAL A 986 -58.33 22.54 -75.86
N SER A 987 -59.50 21.95 -75.64
CA SER A 987 -60.75 22.70 -75.63
C SER A 987 -60.85 23.49 -74.33
N LYS A 988 -60.97 24.82 -74.44
CA LYS A 988 -61.13 25.74 -73.30
C LYS A 988 -62.54 25.70 -72.66
N LYS A 989 -63.54 25.06 -73.31
CA LYS A 989 -64.95 24.98 -72.85
C LYS A 989 -65.48 23.54 -72.95
N ASN A 990 -66.10 23.02 -71.87
CA ASN A 990 -66.63 21.65 -71.83
C ASN A 990 -67.83 21.37 -72.76
N ARG A 991 -68.45 22.41 -73.31
CA ARG A 991 -69.50 22.32 -74.35
C ARG A 991 -68.92 21.86 -75.71
N ASN A 992 -67.64 22.13 -75.99
CA ASN A 992 -67.02 21.78 -77.28
C ASN A 992 -66.54 20.33 -77.23
N LEU A 993 -67.44 19.40 -77.57
CA LEU A 993 -67.19 17.96 -77.57
C LEU A 993 -66.39 17.49 -78.79
N ASN A 994 -66.48 18.22 -79.90
CA ASN A 994 -65.72 17.97 -81.13
C ASN A 994 -64.40 18.72 -81.10
N ILE A 995 -63.28 17.99 -81.09
CA ILE A 995 -61.93 18.54 -81.07
C ILE A 995 -61.19 18.06 -82.33
N THR A 996 -60.74 19.03 -83.12
CA THR A 996 -60.21 18.82 -84.47
C THR A 996 -58.69 18.97 -84.46
N LEU A 997 -57.98 17.97 -84.98
CA LEU A 997 -56.51 17.90 -85.00
C LEU A 997 -56.02 17.54 -86.41
N ARG A 998 -55.61 18.56 -87.19
CA ARG A 998 -54.93 18.41 -88.49
C ARG A 998 -53.50 17.91 -88.27
N GLN A 999 -53.15 16.76 -88.85
CA GLN A 999 -51.80 16.19 -88.84
C GLN A 999 -50.98 16.71 -90.03
N LYS A 1000 -49.64 16.55 -89.99
CA LYS A 1000 -48.75 17.00 -91.09
C LYS A 1000 -48.89 16.10 -92.34
N SER A 1001 -48.94 14.78 -92.13
CA SER A 1001 -49.02 13.75 -93.17
C SER A 1001 -50.20 12.79 -92.97
N LYS A 1002 -50.58 12.10 -94.05
CA LYS A 1002 -51.46 10.91 -94.02
C LYS A 1002 -50.74 9.76 -93.28
N GLY A 1003 -51.46 8.71 -92.89
CA GLY A 1003 -50.91 7.55 -92.17
C GLY A 1003 -51.65 7.16 -90.89
N THR A 1004 -51.06 6.26 -90.11
CA THR A 1004 -51.65 5.73 -88.87
C THR A 1004 -51.31 6.59 -87.66
N TYR A 1005 -52.34 6.99 -86.92
CA TYR A 1005 -52.25 7.74 -85.69
C TYR A 1005 -53.00 7.03 -84.55
N TYR A 1006 -52.53 7.26 -83.33
CA TYR A 1006 -53.15 6.82 -82.08
C TYR A 1006 -53.65 8.05 -81.34
N VAL A 1007 -54.86 7.96 -80.81
CA VAL A 1007 -55.53 9.12 -80.20
C VAL A 1007 -56.13 8.79 -78.84
N LYS A 1008 -56.03 9.76 -77.92
CA LYS A 1008 -56.60 9.68 -76.57
C LYS A 1008 -57.04 11.07 -76.09
N ALA A 1009 -58.07 11.10 -75.27
CA ALA A 1009 -58.57 12.32 -74.63
C ALA A 1009 -58.56 12.20 -73.11
N ARG A 1010 -58.46 13.33 -72.41
CA ARG A 1010 -58.73 13.43 -70.96
C ARG A 1010 -59.46 14.72 -70.66
N SER A 1011 -60.41 14.66 -69.73
CA SER A 1011 -61.01 15.84 -69.14
C SER A 1011 -60.01 16.56 -68.23
N TYR A 1012 -60.16 17.87 -68.05
CA TYR A 1012 -59.42 18.64 -67.05
C TYR A 1012 -60.34 19.61 -66.31
N ILE A 1013 -59.99 19.96 -65.07
CA ILE A 1013 -60.53 21.12 -64.36
C ILE A 1013 -59.44 22.18 -64.20
N LYS A 1014 -59.79 23.45 -64.33
CA LYS A 1014 -58.93 24.59 -63.96
C LYS A 1014 -59.24 24.96 -62.50
N ILE A 1015 -58.23 24.96 -61.64
CA ILE A 1015 -58.34 25.37 -60.22
C ILE A 1015 -57.35 26.52 -60.03
N GLY A 1016 -57.86 27.73 -59.82
CA GLY A 1016 -57.06 28.95 -59.90
C GLY A 1016 -56.39 29.08 -61.27
N LYS A 1017 -55.07 29.37 -61.29
CA LYS A 1017 -54.28 29.44 -62.54
C LYS A 1017 -53.83 28.06 -63.09
N LYS A 1018 -53.98 26.95 -62.35
CA LYS A 1018 -53.41 25.62 -62.71
C LYS A 1018 -54.46 24.63 -63.27
N TYR A 1019 -54.04 23.78 -64.20
CA TYR A 1019 -54.87 22.74 -64.83
C TYR A 1019 -54.63 21.37 -64.19
N TYR A 1020 -55.70 20.72 -63.75
CA TYR A 1020 -55.68 19.39 -63.14
C TYR A 1020 -56.41 18.39 -64.03
N TYR A 1021 -55.65 17.46 -64.57
CA TYR A 1021 -56.10 16.51 -65.59
C TYR A 1021 -56.58 15.19 -64.98
N GLY A 1022 -57.71 14.69 -65.48
CA GLY A 1022 -58.19 13.34 -65.20
C GLY A 1022 -57.43 12.25 -65.96
N PRO A 1023 -57.75 10.97 -65.73
CA PRO A 1023 -57.16 9.84 -66.46
C PRO A 1023 -57.46 9.89 -67.97
N TRP A 1024 -56.50 9.43 -68.77
CA TRP A 1024 -56.68 9.26 -70.22
C TRP A 1024 -57.76 8.22 -70.55
N SER A 1025 -58.47 8.45 -71.66
CA SER A 1025 -59.35 7.49 -72.29
C SER A 1025 -58.61 6.22 -72.73
N LYS A 1026 -59.37 5.16 -73.05
CA LYS A 1026 -58.84 4.09 -73.91
C LYS A 1026 -58.30 4.72 -75.20
N VAL A 1027 -57.15 4.23 -75.67
CA VAL A 1027 -56.50 4.69 -76.91
C VAL A 1027 -57.25 4.12 -78.11
N LYS A 1028 -57.57 4.94 -79.11
CA LYS A 1028 -58.11 4.48 -80.40
C LYS A 1028 -57.06 4.65 -81.51
N LYS A 1029 -56.92 3.67 -82.40
CA LYS A 1029 -56.14 3.75 -83.65
C LYS A 1029 -57.01 4.41 -84.73
N VAL A 1030 -56.44 5.26 -85.56
CA VAL A 1030 -57.11 5.88 -86.71
C VAL A 1030 -56.12 6.02 -87.85
N THR A 1031 -56.48 5.55 -89.04
CA THR A 1031 -55.65 5.68 -90.24
C THR A 1031 -56.26 6.73 -91.15
N LEU A 1032 -55.50 7.80 -91.39
CA LEU A 1032 -55.80 8.87 -92.33
C LEU A 1032 -55.32 8.44 -93.72
N ARG A 1033 -56.25 8.37 -94.67
CA ARG A 1033 -55.98 8.09 -96.09
C ARG A 1033 -56.01 9.39 -96.89
#